data_AF-K8FC14-F1
#
_entry.id   AF-K8FC14-F1
#
_cell.length_a   1.000
_cell.length_b   1.000
_cell.length_c   1.000
_cell.angle_alpha   90.00
_cell.angle_beta   90.00
_cell.angle_gamma   90.00
#
_symmetry.space_group_name_H-M   'P 1'
#
loop_
_entity.id
_entity.type
_entity.pdbx_description
1 polymer ?
#
loop_
_entity_poly.entity_id
_entity_poly.type
_entity_poly.pdbx_seq_one_letter_code
_entity_poly.pdbx_strand_id
1 'polypeptide(L)'
;MTTTREEEEANDLEEEEEKDEKDEKKKKQQQREEEEFLRLLEKRLPQSQSHVLEHAKKMKMSEETRAKMCAQMESLGDELEYFCDAFHRAMVSSKKTTATLEKSKKEKKEEERESTTSTSTSNTDDDGNGVGFEKKKRKTRIEPIVPDVVAAEASEEEKRAWREEGYALIRSGKVGAIVMAGGQGTRLGSALPKGTFDIGLPSKKSLFQLQAERIRKVIELAAAAAAAAAENEEGKESASPSLPWYIMTSPQTHEQTVEFFRENAYFNLPEKDVVFFQQQEAPVFDVEGKIILAPDGSIQTSPDGNGSIYRALLKSNALENMKKRGVRHLHCYSVDNALILPGDCEFIGYCALRGKQSGAKVIEKTSPDEKVGVFAREVAYSNIDGGDGDYTEKEDTDGGRRKSALSSSSSSSSSSRIRVLEYSEIEPSVRDEREEVDYDEVLPGNMRTDDSNDPSSIIKIEKYNRPPWNHFNPDNRPLRFRCANVAIHYFSLDFLYKVAGIANARSSSGKKIVNDQDDQDSFAMEYHVAEKDVPCYVEGDTEKRRTKKAIKLESFIFDAYQYSSDGVTIFEGERKLDFAPVKQATGDDSPESARRMISFVHSTWITKNRGRVQWGGYGGLVEVSPLVSLRGENLEIVNDCDVQRNTSIELGWEPPSERQTPWHRYYGKHSSLA
;
A
#
# COMPACT_ATOMS: atom_id res chain seq x y z
N MET A 1 37.92 68.29 30.21
CA MET A 1 37.78 67.69 28.86
C MET A 1 38.83 66.62 28.57
N THR A 2 39.85 66.41 29.41
CA THR A 2 40.87 65.37 29.21
C THR A 2 40.59 64.07 29.98
N THR A 3 39.74 64.07 31.01
CA THR A 3 39.41 62.86 31.79
C THR A 3 38.38 61.94 31.15
N THR A 4 37.55 62.44 30.23
CA THR A 4 36.47 61.64 29.60
C THR A 4 36.97 60.73 28.48
N ARG A 5 38.14 61.02 27.90
CA ARG A 5 38.69 60.26 26.76
C ARG A 5 39.50 59.04 27.18
N GLU A 6 40.23 59.14 28.29
CA GLU A 6 40.96 58.00 28.88
C GLU A 6 40.01 56.98 29.52
N GLU A 7 38.87 57.43 30.07
CA GLU A 7 37.80 56.55 30.59
C GLU A 7 37.03 55.83 29.46
N GLU A 8 36.79 56.51 28.32
CA GLU A 8 36.20 55.87 27.12
C GLU A 8 37.15 54.83 26.51
N GLU A 9 38.44 55.17 26.32
CA GLU A 9 39.44 54.22 25.78
C GLU A 9 39.67 53.01 26.71
N ALA A 10 39.55 53.18 28.03
CA ALA A 10 39.66 52.07 28.99
C ALA A 10 38.42 51.15 28.97
N ASN A 11 37.21 51.72 28.86
CA ASN A 11 35.98 50.93 28.71
C ASN A 11 35.95 50.16 27.38
N ASP A 12 36.41 50.77 26.28
CA ASP A 12 36.50 50.10 24.98
C ASP A 12 37.47 48.90 25.02
N LEU A 13 38.58 49.02 25.77
CA LEU A 13 39.53 47.93 25.98
C LEU A 13 38.96 46.80 26.87
N GLU A 14 38.24 47.14 27.94
CA GLU A 14 37.56 46.14 28.78
C GLU A 14 36.43 45.41 28.02
N GLU A 15 35.68 46.12 27.16
CA GLU A 15 34.68 45.51 26.28
C GLU A 15 35.30 44.60 25.20
N GLU A 16 36.46 44.97 24.65
CA GLU A 16 37.22 44.11 23.72
C GLU A 16 37.77 42.85 24.43
N GLU A 17 38.33 42.97 25.63
CA GLU A 17 38.81 41.83 26.41
C GLU A 17 37.67 40.86 26.81
N GLU A 18 36.52 41.39 27.24
CA GLU A 18 35.34 40.56 27.51
C GLU A 18 34.83 39.82 26.26
N LYS A 19 34.92 40.46 25.09
CA LYS A 19 34.50 39.88 23.81
C LYS A 19 35.47 38.78 23.36
N ASP A 20 36.77 39.00 23.51
CA ASP A 20 37.79 38.01 23.22
C ASP A 20 37.69 36.78 24.14
N GLU A 21 37.41 36.98 25.43
CA GLU A 21 37.20 35.87 26.38
C GLU A 21 35.93 35.07 26.05
N LYS A 22 34.85 35.74 25.63
CA LYS A 22 33.61 35.10 25.15
C LYS A 22 33.85 34.31 23.86
N ASP A 23 34.62 34.86 22.91
CA ASP A 23 34.96 34.20 21.66
C ASP A 23 35.89 33.00 21.86
N GLU A 24 36.82 33.06 22.81
CA GLU A 24 37.69 31.94 23.18
C GLU A 24 36.90 30.81 23.86
N LYS A 25 35.97 31.14 24.77
CA LYS A 25 35.05 30.17 25.39
C LYS A 25 34.18 29.49 24.33
N LYS A 26 33.64 30.25 23.37
CA LYS A 26 32.83 29.73 22.27
C LYS A 26 33.62 28.79 21.36
N LYS A 27 34.87 29.13 21.00
CA LYS A 27 35.76 28.25 20.22
C LYS A 27 36.07 26.95 20.95
N LYS A 28 36.36 26.99 22.25
CA LYS A 28 36.61 25.80 23.07
C LYS A 28 35.37 24.90 23.18
N GLN A 29 34.18 25.50 23.30
CA GLN A 29 32.93 24.75 23.30
C GLN A 29 32.67 24.07 21.96
N GLN A 30 32.82 24.79 20.83
CA GLN A 30 32.64 24.23 19.50
C GLN A 30 33.59 23.07 19.20
N GLN A 31 34.84 23.15 19.65
CA GLN A 31 35.82 22.07 19.53
C GLN A 31 35.40 20.84 20.35
N ARG A 32 34.92 21.03 21.58
CA ARG A 32 34.42 19.91 22.41
C ARG A 32 33.22 19.22 21.76
N GLU A 33 32.26 19.98 21.25
CA GLU A 33 31.09 19.45 20.53
C GLU A 33 31.50 18.68 19.26
N GLU A 34 32.52 19.17 18.54
CA GLU A 34 33.07 18.47 17.37
C GLU A 34 33.75 17.14 17.75
N GLU A 35 34.56 17.13 18.81
CA GLU A 35 35.20 15.92 19.31
C GLU A 35 34.19 14.89 19.80
N GLU A 36 33.14 15.33 20.49
CA GLU A 36 32.06 14.46 20.96
C GLU A 36 31.27 13.85 19.79
N PHE A 37 30.95 14.66 18.79
CA PHE A 37 30.33 14.21 17.54
C PHE A 37 31.16 13.14 16.82
N LEU A 38 32.46 13.38 16.64
CA LEU A 38 33.35 12.43 15.97
C LEU A 38 33.50 11.13 16.77
N ARG A 39 33.56 11.20 18.10
CA ARG A 39 33.57 10.01 18.98
C ARG A 39 32.27 9.22 18.87
N LEU A 40 31.12 9.90 18.77
CA LEU A 40 29.83 9.24 18.56
C LEU A 40 29.81 8.46 17.24
N LEU A 41 30.25 9.10 16.15
CA LEU A 41 30.34 8.46 14.84
C LEU A 41 31.28 7.25 14.85
N GLU A 42 32.47 7.40 15.42
CA GLU A 42 33.46 6.31 15.51
C GLU A 42 32.94 5.12 16.32
N LYS A 43 32.14 5.38 17.37
CA LYS A 43 31.53 4.33 18.19
C LYS A 43 30.37 3.60 17.48
N ARG A 44 29.62 4.29 16.63
CA ARG A 44 28.34 3.80 16.08
C ARG A 44 28.45 3.28 14.64
N LEU A 45 29.41 3.77 13.85
CA LEU A 45 29.58 3.35 12.47
C LEU A 45 30.24 1.96 12.39
N PRO A 46 29.68 1.02 11.61
CA PRO A 46 30.38 -0.21 11.25
C PRO A 46 31.69 0.11 10.53
N GLN A 47 32.70 -0.75 10.68
CA GLN A 47 34.00 -0.59 10.00
C GLN A 47 33.84 -0.50 8.47
N SER A 48 32.84 -1.18 7.90
CA SER A 48 32.50 -1.12 6.47
C SER A 48 32.07 0.28 6.01
N GLN A 49 31.73 1.20 6.92
CA GLN A 49 31.26 2.56 6.63
C GLN A 49 32.25 3.65 7.09
N SER A 50 33.54 3.33 7.20
CA SER A 50 34.59 4.25 7.66
C SER A 50 34.71 5.55 6.85
N HIS A 51 34.29 5.55 5.58
CA HIS A 51 34.32 6.73 4.71
C HIS A 51 33.42 7.85 5.21
N VAL A 52 32.34 7.54 5.93
CA VAL A 52 31.46 8.54 6.57
C VAL A 52 32.22 9.29 7.67
N LEU A 53 32.98 8.56 8.49
CA LEU A 53 33.82 9.16 9.54
C LEU A 53 34.97 9.98 8.93
N GLU A 54 35.62 9.47 7.88
CA GLU A 54 36.67 10.21 7.17
C GLU A 54 36.14 11.51 6.55
N HIS A 55 34.92 11.48 6.00
CA HIS A 55 34.26 12.67 5.49
C HIS A 55 34.00 13.68 6.60
N ALA A 56 33.42 13.24 7.72
CA ALA A 56 33.15 14.10 8.88
C ALA A 56 34.42 14.74 9.45
N LYS A 57 35.57 14.04 9.44
CA LYS A 57 36.88 14.58 9.86
C LYS A 57 37.46 15.61 8.89
N LYS A 58 37.17 15.49 7.59
CA LYS A 58 37.71 16.39 6.55
C LYS A 58 36.86 17.66 6.39
N MET A 59 35.55 17.55 6.60
CA MET A 59 34.61 18.65 6.36
C MET A 59 34.44 19.49 7.62
N LYS A 60 34.58 20.82 7.51
CA LYS A 60 34.07 21.75 8.52
C LYS A 60 32.55 21.81 8.42
N MET A 61 31.88 20.83 9.00
CA MET A 61 30.42 20.70 8.97
C MET A 61 29.77 21.84 9.75
N SER A 62 28.62 22.33 9.27
CA SER A 62 27.84 23.29 10.04
C SER A 62 27.30 22.63 11.32
N GLU A 63 26.97 23.44 12.31
CA GLU A 63 26.32 22.98 13.55
C GLU A 63 25.00 22.23 13.25
N GLU A 64 24.23 22.73 12.27
CA GLU A 64 23.00 22.10 11.82
C GLU A 64 23.23 20.70 11.22
N THR A 65 24.23 20.53 10.33
CA THR A 65 24.51 19.21 9.75
C THR A 65 25.01 18.24 10.82
N ARG A 66 25.84 18.70 11.77
CA ARG A 66 26.30 17.87 12.90
C ARG A 66 25.14 17.42 13.77
N ALA A 67 24.26 18.34 14.17
CA ALA A 67 23.06 18.02 14.96
C ALA A 67 22.16 17.01 14.23
N LYS A 68 21.94 17.22 12.92
CA LYS A 68 21.18 16.28 12.08
C LYS A 68 21.81 14.89 12.05
N MET A 69 23.12 14.79 11.87
CA MET A 69 23.82 13.50 11.90
C MET A 69 23.78 12.84 13.27
N CYS A 70 23.90 13.60 14.37
CA CYS A 70 23.71 13.06 15.72
C CYS A 70 22.33 12.43 15.87
N ALA A 71 21.27 13.15 15.51
CA ALA A 71 19.90 12.63 15.55
C ALA A 71 19.71 11.39 14.67
N GLN A 72 20.33 11.37 13.48
CA GLN A 72 20.35 10.19 12.61
C GLN A 72 21.08 9.01 13.26
N MET A 73 22.20 9.23 13.94
CA MET A 73 22.94 8.18 14.64
C MET A 73 22.25 7.69 15.91
N GLU A 74 21.47 8.53 16.58
CA GLU A 74 20.61 8.11 17.68
C GLU A 74 19.43 7.25 17.18
N SER A 75 18.80 7.66 16.08
CA SER A 75 17.68 6.96 15.45
C SER A 75 18.10 5.64 14.80
N LEU A 76 19.17 5.66 14.00
CA LEU A 76 19.73 4.48 13.34
C LEU A 76 20.50 3.58 14.33
N GLY A 77 21.07 4.16 15.38
CA GLY A 77 21.60 3.48 16.57
C GLY A 77 22.32 2.15 16.32
N ASP A 78 21.92 1.14 17.08
CA ASP A 78 22.40 -0.26 16.94
C ASP A 78 21.89 -0.95 15.67
N GLU A 79 21.06 -0.28 14.87
CA GLU A 79 20.38 -0.85 13.70
C GLU A 79 21.15 -0.61 12.41
N LEU A 80 22.19 0.22 12.44
CA LEU A 80 23.00 0.50 11.26
C LEU A 80 23.68 -0.77 10.72
N GLU A 81 24.19 -1.60 11.61
CA GLU A 81 24.74 -2.93 11.26
C GLU A 81 23.65 -3.84 10.68
N TYR A 82 22.44 -3.82 11.25
CA TYR A 82 21.30 -4.55 10.72
C TYR A 82 20.93 -4.11 9.29
N PHE A 83 20.96 -2.81 8.99
CA PHE A 83 20.72 -2.31 7.63
C PHE A 83 21.84 -2.69 6.65
N CYS A 84 23.10 -2.69 7.08
CA CYS A 84 24.20 -3.21 6.26
C CYS A 84 24.01 -4.71 5.94
N ASP A 85 23.64 -5.51 6.93
CA ASP A 85 23.36 -6.94 6.73
C ASP A 85 22.12 -7.15 5.83
N ALA A 86 21.08 -6.34 6.03
CA ALA A 86 19.88 -6.36 5.22
C ALA A 86 20.19 -6.03 3.76
N PHE A 87 21.04 -5.02 3.51
CA PHE A 87 21.53 -4.70 2.17
C PHE A 87 22.23 -5.91 1.54
N HIS A 88 23.15 -6.56 2.25
CA HIS A 88 23.86 -7.73 1.72
C HIS A 88 22.90 -8.89 1.40
N ARG A 89 21.94 -9.19 2.29
CA ARG A 89 20.92 -10.21 2.04
C ARG A 89 20.05 -9.88 0.83
N ALA A 90 19.57 -8.64 0.74
CA ALA A 90 18.70 -8.16 -0.33
C ALA A 90 19.42 -8.20 -1.69
N MET A 91 20.69 -7.79 -1.75
CA MET A 91 21.51 -7.85 -2.96
C MET A 91 21.77 -9.29 -3.43
N VAL A 92 21.95 -10.24 -2.51
CA VAL A 92 22.07 -11.67 -2.85
C VAL A 92 20.76 -12.22 -3.40
N SER A 93 19.62 -11.86 -2.79
CA SER A 93 18.29 -12.28 -3.26
C SER A 93 17.97 -11.71 -4.66
N SER A 94 18.25 -10.43 -4.87
CA SER A 94 18.07 -9.75 -6.16
C SER A 94 18.89 -10.42 -7.27
N LYS A 95 20.19 -10.66 -7.05
CA LYS A 95 21.06 -11.34 -8.04
C LYS A 95 20.61 -12.77 -8.37
N LYS A 96 20.09 -13.52 -7.40
CA LYS A 96 19.50 -14.85 -7.65
C LYS A 96 18.29 -14.77 -8.58
N THR A 97 17.45 -13.76 -8.38
CA THR A 97 16.27 -13.53 -9.22
C THR A 97 16.67 -13.18 -10.65
N THR A 98 17.63 -12.26 -10.82
CA THR A 98 18.17 -11.89 -12.15
C THR A 98 18.83 -13.07 -12.87
N ALA A 99 19.66 -13.85 -12.17
CA ALA A 99 20.33 -15.01 -12.76
C ALA A 99 19.34 -16.10 -13.19
N THR A 100 18.22 -16.25 -12.48
CA THR A 100 17.16 -17.22 -12.82
C THR A 100 16.39 -16.77 -14.06
N LEU A 101 16.08 -15.47 -14.17
CA LEU A 101 15.49 -14.85 -15.36
C LEU A 101 16.40 -14.89 -16.59
N GLU A 102 17.71 -14.73 -16.41
CA GLU A 102 18.69 -14.86 -17.50
C GLU A 102 18.86 -16.31 -17.95
N LYS A 103 18.81 -17.26 -17.01
CA LYS A 103 18.89 -18.69 -17.32
C LYS A 103 17.65 -19.17 -18.10
N SER A 104 16.44 -18.79 -17.70
CA SER A 104 15.22 -19.15 -18.44
C SER A 104 15.18 -18.55 -19.85
N LYS A 105 15.71 -17.33 -20.02
CA LYS A 105 15.89 -16.72 -21.35
C LYS A 105 16.92 -17.46 -22.21
N LYS A 106 17.94 -18.07 -21.62
CA LYS A 106 19.00 -18.78 -22.33
C LYS A 106 18.55 -20.20 -22.72
N GLU A 107 17.87 -20.89 -21.80
CA GLU A 107 17.25 -22.21 -22.02
C GLU A 107 16.18 -22.13 -23.13
N LYS A 108 15.31 -21.10 -23.17
CA LYS A 108 14.38 -20.87 -24.29
C LYS A 108 15.07 -20.58 -25.63
N LYS A 109 16.23 -19.90 -25.61
CA LYS A 109 17.02 -19.61 -26.82
C LYS A 109 17.74 -20.84 -27.36
N GLU A 110 18.00 -21.82 -26.50
CA GLU A 110 18.51 -23.14 -26.87
C GLU A 110 17.37 -24.05 -27.36
N GLU A 111 16.20 -24.06 -26.72
CA GLU A 111 15.01 -24.79 -27.20
C GLU A 111 14.50 -24.30 -28.57
N GLU A 112 14.48 -22.98 -28.83
CA GLU A 112 14.16 -22.41 -30.16
C GLU A 112 15.24 -22.71 -31.22
N ARG A 113 16.49 -22.97 -30.79
CA ARG A 113 17.58 -23.39 -31.70
C ARG A 113 17.53 -24.88 -31.99
N GLU A 114 17.15 -25.70 -31.01
CA GLU A 114 16.97 -27.14 -31.18
C GLU A 114 15.71 -27.49 -31.98
N SER A 115 14.67 -26.62 -31.98
CA SER A 115 13.50 -26.78 -32.86
C SER A 115 13.76 -26.44 -34.34
N THR A 116 14.99 -26.03 -34.72
CA THR A 116 15.34 -25.69 -36.11
C THR A 116 16.51 -26.48 -36.69
N THR A 117 16.97 -27.57 -36.06
CA THR A 117 17.95 -28.46 -36.71
C THR A 117 17.76 -29.91 -36.30
N SER A 118 16.84 -30.60 -36.99
CA SER A 118 16.81 -32.06 -37.02
C SER A 118 17.88 -32.56 -38.00
N THR A 119 19.07 -32.92 -37.51
CA THR A 119 19.90 -33.91 -38.21
C THR A 119 20.65 -34.79 -37.21
N SER A 120 20.35 -36.07 -37.29
CA SER A 120 21.00 -37.20 -36.64
C SER A 120 22.54 -37.17 -36.73
N THR A 121 23.21 -37.49 -35.63
CA THR A 121 24.40 -38.38 -35.66
C THR A 121 24.67 -38.94 -34.27
N SER A 122 24.72 -40.26 -34.22
CA SER A 122 25.24 -41.07 -33.13
C SER A 122 26.75 -40.85 -32.97
N ASN A 123 27.26 -40.83 -31.73
CA ASN A 123 28.50 -41.51 -31.36
C ASN A 123 28.60 -41.67 -29.84
N THR A 124 29.05 -42.85 -29.44
CA THR A 124 29.51 -43.26 -28.11
C THR A 124 30.75 -42.48 -27.71
N ASP A 125 30.92 -42.20 -26.41
CA ASP A 125 32.11 -42.60 -25.63
C ASP A 125 31.96 -42.26 -24.14
N ASP A 126 32.72 -43.03 -23.37
CA ASP A 126 32.62 -43.39 -21.97
C ASP A 126 33.49 -42.51 -21.05
N ASP A 127 33.18 -42.61 -19.74
CA ASP A 127 33.98 -42.33 -18.55
C ASP A 127 34.47 -40.91 -18.17
N GLY A 128 34.05 -40.50 -16.97
CA GLY A 128 34.59 -39.32 -16.27
C GLY A 128 33.92 -39.05 -14.91
N ASN A 129 34.05 -40.00 -13.97
CA ASN A 129 33.51 -39.94 -12.61
C ASN A 129 34.03 -38.71 -11.81
N GLY A 130 33.10 -37.88 -11.33
CA GLY A 130 33.39 -36.74 -10.44
C GLY A 130 32.20 -36.48 -9.52
N VAL A 131 32.15 -37.19 -8.39
CA VAL A 131 31.10 -37.03 -7.37
C VAL A 131 31.27 -35.72 -6.63
N GLY A 132 30.70 -34.64 -7.18
CA GLY A 132 30.39 -33.43 -6.44
C GLY A 132 28.99 -33.55 -5.85
N PHE A 133 28.87 -33.58 -4.52
CA PHE A 133 27.58 -33.41 -3.84
C PHE A 133 27.08 -31.97 -4.06
N GLU A 134 26.50 -31.69 -5.22
CA GLU A 134 25.67 -30.51 -5.43
C GLU A 134 24.39 -30.67 -4.61
N LYS A 135 24.16 -29.77 -3.64
CA LYS A 135 22.86 -29.64 -2.97
C LYS A 135 21.81 -29.30 -4.04
N LYS A 136 21.06 -30.31 -4.51
CA LYS A 136 19.98 -30.15 -5.50
C LYS A 136 18.99 -29.08 -5.03
N LYS A 137 18.81 -28.03 -5.84
CA LYS A 137 17.88 -26.93 -5.59
C LYS A 137 16.44 -27.45 -5.49
N ARG A 138 15.68 -26.98 -4.49
CA ARG A 138 14.22 -27.14 -4.44
C ARG A 138 13.63 -26.37 -5.63
N LYS A 139 12.86 -27.04 -6.50
CA LYS A 139 12.08 -26.37 -7.55
C LYS A 139 10.87 -25.70 -6.90
N THR A 140 10.72 -24.39 -7.09
CA THR A 140 9.52 -23.64 -6.71
C THR A 140 8.67 -23.38 -7.94
N ARG A 141 7.35 -23.43 -7.78
CA ARG A 141 6.38 -23.08 -8.82
C ARG A 141 5.48 -21.96 -8.32
N ILE A 142 5.19 -21.01 -9.19
CA ILE A 142 4.21 -19.96 -8.97
C ILE A 142 2.86 -20.42 -9.51
N GLU A 143 1.83 -20.37 -8.68
CA GLU A 143 0.47 -20.74 -9.01
C GLU A 143 -0.48 -19.56 -8.75
N PRO A 144 -1.56 -19.42 -9.53
CA PRO A 144 -2.55 -18.37 -9.30
C PRO A 144 -3.31 -18.60 -7.98
N ILE A 145 -3.86 -17.52 -7.44
CA ILE A 145 -4.79 -17.57 -6.31
C ILE A 145 -6.18 -17.22 -6.82
N VAL A 146 -7.16 -18.03 -6.43
CA VAL A 146 -8.58 -17.74 -6.59
C VAL A 146 -9.07 -17.01 -5.35
N PRO A 147 -9.88 -15.94 -5.46
CA PRO A 147 -10.51 -15.31 -4.31
C PRO A 147 -11.31 -16.31 -3.48
N ASP A 148 -11.32 -16.16 -2.15
CA ASP A 148 -12.23 -16.93 -1.29
C ASP A 148 -13.67 -16.47 -1.46
N VAL A 149 -13.86 -15.23 -1.88
CA VAL A 149 -15.16 -14.61 -2.12
C VAL A 149 -15.02 -13.48 -3.14
N VAL A 150 -16.03 -13.33 -4.00
CA VAL A 150 -16.22 -12.19 -4.90
C VAL A 150 -17.42 -11.39 -4.40
N ALA A 151 -17.19 -10.16 -3.93
CA ALA A 151 -18.23 -9.34 -3.31
C ALA A 151 -19.41 -9.07 -4.25
N ALA A 152 -19.15 -8.89 -5.55
CA ALA A 152 -20.20 -8.67 -6.54
C ALA A 152 -21.13 -9.88 -6.71
N GLU A 153 -20.63 -11.10 -6.48
CA GLU A 153 -21.36 -12.37 -6.64
C GLU A 153 -22.07 -12.83 -5.37
N ALA A 154 -21.66 -12.31 -4.21
CA ALA A 154 -22.28 -12.63 -2.93
C ALA A 154 -23.74 -12.13 -2.84
N SER A 155 -24.58 -12.93 -2.21
CA SER A 155 -25.99 -12.58 -1.95
C SER A 155 -26.10 -11.37 -1.02
N GLU A 156 -27.24 -10.68 -1.08
CA GLU A 156 -27.49 -9.55 -0.17
C GLU A 156 -27.63 -10.02 1.29
N GLU A 157 -28.05 -11.27 1.51
CA GLU A 157 -28.05 -11.92 2.82
C GLU A 157 -26.64 -12.05 3.40
N GLU A 158 -25.68 -12.53 2.60
CA GLU A 158 -24.28 -12.69 3.02
C GLU A 158 -23.65 -11.33 3.31
N LYS A 159 -23.79 -10.37 2.39
CA LYS A 159 -23.28 -9.00 2.58
C LYS A 159 -23.88 -8.35 3.82
N ARG A 160 -25.18 -8.54 4.05
CA ARG A 160 -25.87 -8.04 5.26
C ARG A 160 -25.29 -8.67 6.53
N ALA A 161 -25.10 -9.99 6.56
CA ALA A 161 -24.49 -10.67 7.70
C ALA A 161 -23.08 -10.16 8.01
N TRP A 162 -22.24 -9.96 6.98
CA TRP A 162 -20.91 -9.39 7.17
C TRP A 162 -20.99 -7.96 7.69
N ARG A 163 -21.85 -7.12 7.11
CA ARG A 163 -22.03 -5.73 7.52
C ARG A 163 -22.53 -5.62 8.96
N GLU A 164 -23.47 -6.47 9.36
CA GLU A 164 -24.00 -6.53 10.73
C GLU A 164 -22.92 -6.92 11.74
N GLU A 165 -22.08 -7.91 11.43
CA GLU A 165 -20.93 -8.26 12.27
C GLU A 165 -19.95 -7.08 12.36
N GLY A 166 -19.61 -6.45 11.23
CA GLY A 166 -18.73 -5.29 11.21
C GLY A 166 -19.26 -4.14 12.09
N TYR A 167 -20.56 -3.83 12.00
CA TYR A 167 -21.18 -2.84 12.87
C TYR A 167 -21.13 -3.26 14.34
N ALA A 168 -21.39 -4.53 14.67
CA ALA A 168 -21.30 -5.02 16.05
C ALA A 168 -19.88 -4.88 16.64
N LEU A 169 -18.85 -5.14 15.83
CA LEU A 169 -17.46 -4.96 16.23
C LEU A 169 -17.10 -3.49 16.46
N ILE A 170 -17.61 -2.57 15.64
CA ILE A 170 -17.39 -1.12 15.81
C ILE A 170 -18.12 -0.59 17.06
N ARG A 171 -19.36 -1.03 17.29
CA ARG A 171 -20.11 -0.68 18.51
C ARG A 171 -19.41 -1.13 19.78
N SER A 172 -18.77 -2.29 19.74
CA SER A 172 -18.01 -2.83 20.87
C SER A 172 -16.59 -2.28 20.98
N GLY A 173 -16.20 -1.30 20.15
CA GLY A 173 -14.87 -0.69 20.17
C GLY A 173 -13.73 -1.62 19.75
N LYS A 174 -14.04 -2.71 19.03
CA LYS A 174 -13.07 -3.75 18.66
C LYS A 174 -12.38 -3.49 17.31
N VAL A 175 -12.74 -2.43 16.60
CA VAL A 175 -12.19 -2.11 15.28
C VAL A 175 -11.31 -0.86 15.35
N GLY A 176 -10.15 -0.91 14.71
CA GLY A 176 -9.31 0.25 14.42
C GLY A 176 -8.94 0.32 12.93
N ALA A 177 -8.60 1.50 12.45
CA ALA A 177 -8.07 1.71 11.11
C ALA A 177 -6.61 2.17 11.19
N ILE A 178 -5.75 1.66 10.31
CA ILE A 178 -4.36 2.11 10.18
C ILE A 178 -4.15 2.64 8.75
N VAL A 179 -3.82 3.91 8.62
CA VAL A 179 -3.46 4.52 7.33
C VAL A 179 -1.94 4.65 7.20
N MET A 180 -1.41 4.16 6.09
CA MET A 180 -0.01 4.32 5.71
C MET A 180 0.14 5.63 4.93
N ALA A 181 0.58 6.69 5.62
CA ALA A 181 0.69 8.06 5.12
C ALA A 181 2.14 8.61 5.15
N GLY A 182 3.13 7.71 5.06
CA GLY A 182 4.54 8.08 5.07
C GLY A 182 5.09 8.68 3.77
N GLY A 183 4.29 8.70 2.70
CA GLY A 183 4.70 9.24 1.39
C GLY A 183 4.44 10.74 1.26
N GLN A 184 5.42 11.47 0.72
CA GLN A 184 5.21 12.84 0.24
C GLN A 184 4.48 12.86 -1.11
N GLY A 185 3.77 13.96 -1.40
CA GLY A 185 3.09 14.21 -2.67
C GLY A 185 4.00 14.63 -3.83
N THR A 186 5.31 14.33 -3.79
CA THR A 186 6.30 14.89 -4.73
C THR A 186 6.01 14.52 -6.19
N ARG A 187 5.56 13.28 -6.45
CA ARG A 187 5.12 12.84 -7.79
C ARG A 187 3.85 13.55 -8.29
N LEU A 188 3.13 14.22 -7.40
CA LEU A 188 1.96 15.05 -7.71
C LEU A 188 2.33 16.54 -7.81
N GLY A 189 3.62 16.89 -7.71
CA GLY A 189 4.10 18.28 -7.71
C GLY A 189 3.90 19.00 -6.38
N SER A 190 3.66 18.30 -5.28
CA SER A 190 3.46 18.88 -3.94
C SER A 190 4.56 18.49 -2.97
N ALA A 191 5.04 19.44 -2.18
CA ALA A 191 5.96 19.19 -1.07
C ALA A 191 5.24 18.71 0.20
N LEU A 192 3.90 18.76 0.23
CA LEU A 192 3.09 18.40 1.39
C LEU A 192 2.89 16.87 1.49
N PRO A 193 2.50 16.37 2.68
CA PRO A 193 2.09 14.98 2.84
C PRO A 193 0.94 14.63 1.90
N LYS A 194 0.98 13.44 1.30
CA LYS A 194 0.03 13.07 0.23
C LYS A 194 -1.43 13.13 0.68
N GLY A 195 -1.72 12.84 1.95
CA GLY A 195 -3.09 12.89 2.48
C GLY A 195 -3.70 14.29 2.54
N THR A 196 -2.90 15.36 2.51
CA THR A 196 -3.41 16.74 2.50
C THR A 196 -3.82 17.22 1.11
N PHE A 197 -3.63 16.38 0.08
CA PHE A 197 -3.83 16.75 -1.32
C PHE A 197 -5.33 16.87 -1.67
N ASP A 198 -5.70 17.99 -2.31
CA ASP A 198 -7.00 18.18 -2.97
C ASP A 198 -6.93 17.62 -4.39
N ILE A 199 -7.72 16.58 -4.67
CA ILE A 199 -7.77 15.95 -5.99
C ILE A 199 -8.61 16.73 -7.02
N GLY A 200 -9.25 17.82 -6.62
CA GLY A 200 -10.05 18.71 -7.46
C GLY A 200 -11.53 18.32 -7.52
N LEU A 201 -12.07 17.70 -6.47
CA LEU A 201 -13.51 17.50 -6.31
C LEU A 201 -14.24 18.85 -6.10
N PRO A 202 -15.56 18.93 -6.35
CA PRO A 202 -16.36 20.13 -6.07
C PRO A 202 -16.18 20.68 -4.64
N SER A 203 -16.10 19.81 -3.64
CA SER A 203 -15.93 20.17 -2.22
C SER A 203 -14.53 20.68 -1.85
N LYS A 204 -13.51 20.44 -2.69
CA LYS A 204 -12.08 20.71 -2.41
C LYS A 204 -11.51 19.97 -1.20
N LYS A 205 -12.19 18.92 -0.74
CA LYS A 205 -11.74 18.12 0.40
C LYS A 205 -10.44 17.40 0.10
N SER A 206 -9.55 17.39 1.10
CA SER A 206 -8.33 16.59 1.06
C SER A 206 -8.63 15.09 1.18
N LEU A 207 -7.67 14.24 0.80
CA LEU A 207 -7.79 12.79 1.01
C LEU A 207 -8.02 12.44 2.50
N PHE A 208 -7.34 13.11 3.43
CA PHE A 208 -7.56 12.91 4.87
C PHE A 208 -8.97 13.29 5.30
N GLN A 209 -9.51 14.41 4.80
CA GLN A 209 -10.86 14.81 5.14
C GLN A 209 -11.91 13.82 4.62
N LEU A 210 -11.77 13.35 3.37
CA LEU A 210 -12.65 12.32 2.81
C LEU A 210 -12.63 11.04 3.66
N GLN A 211 -11.45 10.61 4.11
CA GLN A 211 -11.30 9.43 4.97
C GLN A 211 -11.89 9.64 6.36
N ALA A 212 -11.67 10.81 6.97
CA ALA A 212 -12.20 11.14 8.29
C ALA A 212 -13.74 11.21 8.28
N GLU A 213 -14.33 11.82 7.24
CA GLU A 213 -15.78 11.86 7.07
C GLU A 213 -16.37 10.45 6.87
N ARG A 214 -15.67 9.55 6.17
CA ARG A 214 -16.07 8.13 6.06
C ARG A 214 -16.04 7.43 7.42
N ILE A 215 -14.99 7.62 8.22
CA ILE A 215 -14.90 7.05 9.58
C ILE A 215 -16.09 7.52 10.43
N ARG A 216 -16.38 8.82 10.41
CA ARG A 216 -17.52 9.40 11.15
C ARG A 216 -18.83 8.76 10.72
N LYS A 217 -19.07 8.63 9.41
CA LYS A 217 -20.30 8.02 8.92
C LYS A 217 -20.39 6.54 9.25
N VAL A 218 -19.29 5.79 9.21
CA VAL A 218 -19.28 4.38 9.63
C VAL A 218 -19.65 4.24 11.12
N ILE A 219 -19.11 5.11 11.99
CA ILE A 219 -19.47 5.14 13.42
C ILE A 219 -20.96 5.46 13.60
N GLU A 220 -21.47 6.45 12.88
CA GLU A 220 -22.89 6.85 12.89
C GLU A 220 -23.81 5.68 12.46
N LEU A 221 -23.50 5.02 11.35
CA LEU A 221 -24.28 3.88 10.85
C LEU A 221 -24.21 2.69 11.82
N ALA A 222 -23.05 2.42 12.41
CA ALA A 222 -22.91 1.37 13.41
C ALA A 222 -23.78 1.64 14.65
N ALA A 223 -23.85 2.91 15.09
CA ALA A 223 -24.72 3.36 16.18
C ALA A 223 -26.22 3.21 15.82
N ALA A 224 -26.61 3.66 14.62
CA ALA A 224 -27.99 3.58 14.14
C ALA A 224 -28.48 2.13 14.01
N ALA A 225 -27.62 1.21 13.54
CA ALA A 225 -27.92 -0.21 13.43
C ALA A 225 -28.24 -0.86 14.80
N ALA A 226 -27.70 -0.34 15.91
CA ALA A 226 -28.09 -0.80 17.25
C ALA A 226 -29.46 -0.27 17.67
N ALA A 227 -29.81 0.98 17.36
CA ALA A 227 -31.12 1.53 17.69
C ALA A 227 -32.26 0.74 17.03
N ALA A 228 -32.04 0.27 15.79
CA ALA A 228 -32.97 -0.62 15.10
C ALA A 228 -33.06 -2.03 15.72
N ALA A 229 -32.01 -2.51 16.40
CA ALA A 229 -31.97 -3.82 17.04
C ALA A 229 -32.42 -3.79 18.53
N ALA A 230 -32.31 -2.63 19.19
CA ALA A 230 -32.54 -2.44 20.62
C ALA A 230 -34.03 -2.29 21.02
N GLU A 231 -34.98 -2.38 20.08
CA GLU A 231 -36.40 -2.55 20.40
C GLU A 231 -36.69 -3.86 21.19
N ASN A 232 -35.70 -4.74 21.40
CA ASN A 232 -35.88 -6.06 22.03
C ASN A 232 -34.94 -6.40 23.22
N GLU A 233 -34.05 -5.52 23.70
CA GLU A 233 -33.22 -5.82 24.88
C GLU A 233 -32.94 -4.59 25.76
N GLU A 234 -33.61 -4.51 26.91
CA GLU A 234 -33.33 -3.51 27.95
C GLU A 234 -32.11 -3.92 28.79
N GLY A 235 -31.16 -3.00 29.02
CA GLY A 235 -30.30 -3.04 30.20
C GLY A 235 -28.79 -3.28 30.02
N LYS A 236 -28.21 -3.20 28.82
CA LYS A 236 -26.73 -3.09 28.67
C LYS A 236 -26.32 -1.65 28.46
N GLU A 237 -25.43 -1.14 29.32
CA GLU A 237 -24.66 0.08 29.04
C GLU A 237 -23.88 -0.12 27.73
N SER A 238 -24.42 0.40 26.63
CA SER A 238 -23.77 0.33 25.33
C SER A 238 -22.62 1.34 25.32
N ALA A 239 -21.39 0.85 25.26
CA ALA A 239 -20.24 1.69 24.99
C ALA A 239 -20.48 2.49 23.70
N SER A 240 -20.14 3.78 23.69
CA SER A 240 -20.28 4.58 22.46
C SER A 240 -19.42 3.97 21.35
N PRO A 241 -19.99 3.74 20.15
CA PRO A 241 -19.24 3.16 19.04
C PRO A 241 -17.98 3.98 18.75
N SER A 242 -16.86 3.29 18.53
CA SER A 242 -15.57 3.96 18.31
C SER A 242 -14.77 3.24 17.24
N LEU A 243 -14.03 4.02 16.46
CA LEU A 243 -13.11 3.52 15.44
C LEU A 243 -11.82 4.35 15.49
N PRO A 244 -10.85 3.99 16.37
CA PRO A 244 -9.59 4.69 16.47
C PRO A 244 -8.83 4.64 15.15
N TRP A 245 -8.28 5.77 14.74
CA TRP A 245 -7.55 5.95 13.50
C TRP A 245 -6.06 6.18 13.79
N TYR A 246 -5.25 5.19 13.43
CA TYR A 246 -3.81 5.21 13.59
C TYR A 246 -3.17 5.67 12.27
N ILE A 247 -2.40 6.76 12.33
CA ILE A 247 -1.83 7.42 11.15
C ILE A 247 -0.32 7.24 11.17
N MET A 248 0.18 6.38 10.26
CA MET A 248 1.62 6.17 10.09
C MET A 248 2.21 7.26 9.19
N THR A 249 3.10 8.08 9.72
CA THR A 249 3.82 9.11 8.94
C THR A 249 5.31 8.75 8.80
N SER A 250 6.05 9.45 7.95
CA SER A 250 7.52 9.42 7.96
C SER A 250 8.07 10.57 8.81
N PRO A 251 9.37 10.60 9.14
CA PRO A 251 9.98 11.77 9.73
C PRO A 251 9.75 13.05 8.92
N GLN A 252 9.78 12.98 7.58
CA GLN A 252 9.55 14.14 6.72
C GLN A 252 8.09 14.61 6.66
N THR A 253 7.11 13.74 6.93
CA THR A 253 5.68 14.10 6.81
C THR A 253 5.00 14.34 8.15
N HIS A 254 5.64 13.99 9.27
CA HIS A 254 4.99 13.93 10.58
C HIS A 254 4.45 15.28 11.05
N GLU A 255 5.31 16.28 11.20
CA GLU A 255 4.94 17.58 11.75
C GLU A 255 3.85 18.26 10.92
N GLN A 256 4.01 18.27 9.60
CA GLN A 256 3.03 18.84 8.67
C GLN A 256 1.68 18.11 8.71
N THR A 257 1.69 16.78 8.91
CA THR A 257 0.45 16.00 9.03
C THR A 257 -0.25 16.31 10.35
N VAL A 258 0.48 16.35 11.47
CA VAL A 258 -0.10 16.66 12.79
C VAL A 258 -0.69 18.07 12.80
N GLU A 259 0.02 19.05 12.25
CA GLU A 259 -0.48 20.43 12.15
C GLU A 259 -1.74 20.50 11.29
N PHE A 260 -1.73 19.86 10.12
CA PHE A 260 -2.90 19.84 9.24
C PHE A 260 -4.15 19.29 9.94
N PHE A 261 -4.01 18.24 10.76
CA PHE A 261 -5.14 17.72 11.54
C PHE A 261 -5.59 18.71 12.63
N ARG A 262 -4.66 19.36 13.32
CA ARG A 262 -4.98 20.36 14.35
C ARG A 262 -5.73 21.56 13.75
N GLU A 263 -5.22 22.12 12.65
CA GLU A 263 -5.82 23.24 11.93
C GLU A 263 -7.24 22.93 11.45
N ASN A 264 -7.52 21.67 11.13
CA ASN A 264 -8.83 21.20 10.68
C ASN A 264 -9.67 20.56 11.81
N ALA A 265 -9.33 20.82 13.08
CA ALA A 265 -10.04 20.31 14.26
C ALA A 265 -10.29 18.78 14.20
N TYR A 266 -9.28 18.03 13.74
CA TYR A 266 -9.32 16.58 13.53
C TYR A 266 -10.51 16.13 12.66
N PHE A 267 -11.00 17.00 11.78
CA PHE A 267 -12.20 16.79 10.96
C PHE A 267 -13.45 16.41 11.77
N ASN A 268 -13.51 16.88 13.03
CA ASN A 268 -14.48 16.53 14.07
C ASN A 268 -14.50 15.05 14.48
N LEU A 269 -13.38 14.33 14.30
CA LEU A 269 -13.13 13.10 15.06
C LEU A 269 -12.68 13.48 16.48
N PRO A 270 -12.96 12.65 17.50
CA PRO A 270 -12.36 12.84 18.82
C PRO A 270 -10.83 12.80 18.70
N GLU A 271 -10.14 13.84 19.16
CA GLU A 271 -8.66 13.92 19.09
C GLU A 271 -8.00 12.70 19.72
N LYS A 272 -8.53 12.22 20.85
CA LYS A 272 -8.06 11.00 21.51
C LYS A 272 -8.08 9.78 20.60
N ASP A 273 -8.94 9.73 19.58
CA ASP A 273 -9.11 8.59 18.68
C ASP A 273 -8.26 8.72 17.41
N VAL A 274 -7.53 9.83 17.23
CA VAL A 274 -6.55 10.00 16.15
C VAL A 274 -5.14 9.86 16.73
N VAL A 275 -4.45 8.77 16.38
CA VAL A 275 -3.15 8.41 16.95
C VAL A 275 -2.08 8.43 15.88
N PHE A 276 -1.13 9.37 15.97
CA PHE A 276 0.00 9.42 15.06
C PHE A 276 1.15 8.53 15.54
N PHE A 277 1.81 7.86 14.61
CA PHE A 277 3.06 7.15 14.88
C PHE A 277 3.98 7.24 13.65
N GLN A 278 5.29 7.21 13.87
CA GLN A 278 6.27 7.38 12.79
C GLN A 278 6.88 6.04 12.41
N GLN A 279 6.98 5.79 11.11
CA GLN A 279 7.88 4.78 10.58
C GLN A 279 9.34 5.24 10.69
N GLN A 280 10.25 4.27 10.61
CA GLN A 280 11.68 4.54 10.63
C GLN A 280 12.20 4.89 9.22
N GLU A 281 13.48 5.24 9.16
CA GLU A 281 14.20 5.41 7.91
C GLU A 281 15.36 4.42 7.83
N ALA A 282 15.69 4.02 6.61
CA ALA A 282 16.88 3.25 6.29
C ALA A 282 17.94 4.18 5.66
N PRO A 283 19.24 3.92 5.91
CA PRO A 283 20.31 4.52 5.13
C PRO A 283 20.19 4.13 3.65
N VAL A 284 20.59 5.04 2.78
CA VAL A 284 20.68 4.80 1.34
C VAL A 284 22.11 4.37 1.01
N PHE A 285 22.22 3.27 0.26
CA PHE A 285 23.51 2.68 -0.10
C PHE A 285 23.83 2.92 -1.58
N ASP A 286 25.10 2.84 -1.97
CA ASP A 286 25.48 2.60 -3.35
C ASP A 286 25.49 1.10 -3.67
N VAL A 287 25.86 0.76 -4.91
CA VAL A 287 25.87 -0.64 -5.39
C VAL A 287 26.93 -1.51 -4.69
N GLU A 288 27.94 -0.87 -4.08
CA GLU A 288 28.97 -1.51 -3.26
C GLU A 288 28.56 -1.68 -1.79
N GLY A 289 27.44 -1.11 -1.36
CA GLY A 289 26.97 -1.16 0.03
C GLY A 289 27.56 -0.09 0.92
N LYS A 290 28.11 0.99 0.37
CA LYS A 290 28.55 2.17 1.11
C LYS A 290 27.40 3.15 1.27
N ILE A 291 27.24 3.70 2.47
CA ILE A 291 26.25 4.74 2.74
C ILE A 291 26.54 5.98 1.88
N ILE A 292 25.51 6.47 1.21
CA ILE A 292 25.56 7.71 0.45
C ILE A 292 25.37 8.90 1.40
N LEU A 293 26.13 9.96 1.17
CA LEU A 293 25.98 11.23 1.88
C LEU A 293 25.05 12.15 1.09
N ALA A 294 24.14 12.82 1.79
CA ALA A 294 23.23 13.82 1.25
C ALA A 294 24.01 15.09 0.82
N PRO A 295 23.45 15.96 -0.04
CA PRO A 295 24.16 17.16 -0.52
C PRO A 295 24.64 18.14 0.57
N ASP A 296 24.09 18.06 1.78
CA ASP A 296 24.50 18.86 2.95
C ASP A 296 25.64 18.22 3.77
N GLY A 297 26.12 17.03 3.36
CA GLY A 297 27.14 16.24 4.06
C GLY A 297 26.58 15.27 5.11
N SER A 298 25.28 15.28 5.39
CA SER A 298 24.64 14.34 6.31
C SER A 298 24.46 12.95 5.69
N ILE A 299 24.03 11.96 6.47
CA ILE A 299 23.73 10.62 5.93
C ILE A 299 22.46 10.70 5.09
N GLN A 300 22.50 10.19 3.87
CA GLN A 300 21.30 10.09 3.04
C GLN A 300 20.44 8.94 3.57
N THR A 301 19.22 9.28 3.99
CA THR A 301 18.20 8.30 4.45
C THR A 301 16.97 8.32 3.55
N SER A 302 16.15 7.29 3.67
CA SER A 302 14.80 7.24 3.10
C SER A 302 13.88 6.38 3.95
N PRO A 303 12.55 6.62 3.93
CA PRO A 303 11.59 5.70 4.54
C PRO A 303 11.81 4.26 4.06
N ASP A 304 11.76 3.30 4.98
CA ASP A 304 12.17 1.91 4.73
C ASP A 304 11.02 1.00 4.25
N GLY A 305 10.08 1.59 3.49
CA GLY A 305 8.91 0.92 2.92
C GLY A 305 7.70 0.86 3.86
N ASN A 306 6.59 0.35 3.35
CA ASN A 306 5.33 0.28 4.11
C ASN A 306 5.25 -0.92 5.07
N GLY A 307 6.14 -1.91 4.92
CA GLY A 307 6.33 -3.03 5.87
C GLY A 307 6.93 -2.59 7.21
N SER A 308 7.46 -1.36 7.28
CA SER A 308 7.92 -0.72 8.51
C SER A 308 6.83 -0.56 9.57
N ILE A 309 5.55 -0.61 9.14
CA ILE A 309 4.36 -0.58 10.00
C ILE A 309 4.49 -1.48 11.22
N TYR A 310 4.98 -2.71 11.07
CA TYR A 310 5.04 -3.68 12.18
C TYR A 310 5.98 -3.20 13.29
N ARG A 311 7.17 -2.73 12.90
CA ARG A 311 8.15 -2.22 13.86
C ARG A 311 7.74 -0.87 14.42
N ALA A 312 7.17 -0.01 13.59
CA ALA A 312 6.66 1.30 13.97
C ALA A 312 5.55 1.18 15.02
N LEU A 313 4.60 0.24 14.84
CA LEU A 313 3.53 -0.04 15.80
C LEU A 313 4.06 -0.50 17.16
N LEU A 314 5.13 -1.31 17.18
CA LEU A 314 5.77 -1.77 18.41
C LEU A 314 6.53 -0.64 19.11
N LYS A 315 7.44 0.04 18.39
CA LYS A 315 8.30 1.10 18.95
C LYS A 315 7.50 2.30 19.46
N SER A 316 6.36 2.61 18.85
CA SER A 316 5.48 3.72 19.25
C SER A 316 4.51 3.40 20.38
N ASN A 317 4.50 2.15 20.89
CA ASN A 317 3.47 1.63 21.79
C ASN A 317 2.03 1.68 21.22
N ALA A 318 1.86 1.81 19.90
CA ALA A 318 0.55 1.78 19.28
C ALA A 318 -0.15 0.43 19.49
N LEU A 319 0.58 -0.69 19.47
CA LEU A 319 0.02 -2.01 19.80
C LEU A 319 -0.54 -2.08 21.22
N GLU A 320 0.16 -1.50 22.20
CA GLU A 320 -0.30 -1.44 23.58
C GLU A 320 -1.49 -0.49 23.74
N ASN A 321 -1.52 0.61 22.97
CA ASN A 321 -2.67 1.49 22.89
C ASN A 321 -3.92 0.76 22.36
N MET A 322 -3.79 0.01 21.26
CA MET A 322 -4.86 -0.82 20.69
C MET A 322 -5.39 -1.83 21.70
N LYS A 323 -4.47 -2.55 22.37
CA LYS A 323 -4.80 -3.53 23.41
C LYS A 323 -5.57 -2.91 24.58
N LYS A 324 -5.11 -1.77 25.10
CA LYS A 324 -5.78 -1.03 26.19
C LYS A 324 -7.19 -0.56 25.80
N ARG A 325 -7.41 -0.24 24.52
CA ARG A 325 -8.72 0.14 23.99
C ARG A 325 -9.65 -1.04 23.72
N GLY A 326 -9.15 -2.27 23.74
CA GLY A 326 -9.92 -3.46 23.37
C GLY A 326 -10.06 -3.68 21.86
N VAL A 327 -9.27 -2.97 21.04
CA VAL A 327 -9.23 -3.19 19.59
C VAL A 327 -8.70 -4.59 19.29
N ARG A 328 -9.36 -5.31 18.36
CA ARG A 328 -8.99 -6.67 17.93
C ARG A 328 -8.84 -6.81 16.43
N HIS A 329 -9.52 -5.97 15.65
CA HIS A 329 -9.58 -6.03 14.19
C HIS A 329 -9.05 -4.72 13.59
N LEU A 330 -8.02 -4.82 12.76
CA LEU A 330 -7.35 -3.66 12.17
C LEU A 330 -7.55 -3.66 10.66
N HIS A 331 -8.08 -2.56 10.15
CA HIS A 331 -8.17 -2.29 8.72
C HIS A 331 -7.00 -1.40 8.29
N CYS A 332 -6.02 -1.98 7.60
CA CYS A 332 -4.81 -1.28 7.15
C CYS A 332 -4.93 -0.90 5.67
N TYR A 333 -4.60 0.34 5.31
CA TYR A 333 -4.71 0.80 3.94
C TYR A 333 -3.72 1.91 3.57
N SER A 334 -3.52 2.15 2.27
CA SER A 334 -2.70 3.24 1.75
C SER A 334 -3.48 4.57 1.66
N VAL A 335 -2.87 5.68 2.08
CA VAL A 335 -3.50 7.02 2.06
C VAL A 335 -3.94 7.48 0.67
N ASP A 336 -3.35 6.92 -0.40
CA ASP A 336 -3.52 7.41 -1.76
C ASP A 336 -4.73 6.86 -2.52
N ASN A 337 -5.48 5.95 -1.92
CA ASN A 337 -6.73 5.47 -2.48
C ASN A 337 -7.88 6.43 -2.13
N ALA A 338 -8.33 7.22 -3.10
CA ALA A 338 -9.38 8.21 -2.90
C ALA A 338 -10.76 7.59 -2.61
N LEU A 339 -10.98 6.32 -2.93
CA LEU A 339 -12.21 5.58 -2.66
C LEU A 339 -12.20 4.77 -1.36
N ILE A 340 -11.07 4.69 -0.66
CA ILE A 340 -10.95 3.82 0.51
C ILE A 340 -12.05 4.07 1.54
N LEU A 341 -12.61 2.99 2.09
CA LEU A 341 -13.59 3.03 3.16
C LEU A 341 -12.95 2.53 4.48
N PRO A 342 -12.35 3.41 5.29
CA PRO A 342 -11.81 3.01 6.59
C PRO A 342 -12.94 2.42 7.45
N GLY A 343 -12.67 1.31 8.12
CA GLY A 343 -13.74 0.59 8.83
C GLY A 343 -14.76 -0.14 7.97
N ASP A 344 -14.43 -0.55 6.73
CA ASP A 344 -15.34 -1.32 5.87
C ASP A 344 -15.90 -2.56 6.60
N CYS A 345 -17.18 -2.45 6.99
CA CYS A 345 -17.87 -3.43 7.81
C CYS A 345 -18.06 -4.77 7.08
N GLU A 346 -18.23 -4.77 5.75
CA GLU A 346 -18.38 -6.00 4.99
C GLU A 346 -17.07 -6.79 4.99
N PHE A 347 -15.95 -6.13 4.68
CA PHE A 347 -14.65 -6.79 4.65
C PHE A 347 -14.20 -7.25 6.05
N ILE A 348 -14.35 -6.40 7.07
CA ILE A 348 -13.98 -6.73 8.44
C ILE A 348 -14.88 -7.84 8.99
N GLY A 349 -16.20 -7.75 8.79
CA GLY A 349 -17.15 -8.76 9.23
C GLY A 349 -16.92 -10.11 8.55
N TYR A 350 -16.64 -10.13 7.26
CA TYR A 350 -16.25 -11.34 6.54
C TYR A 350 -15.03 -12.02 7.19
N CYS A 351 -13.97 -11.26 7.46
CA CYS A 351 -12.75 -11.79 8.08
C CYS A 351 -13.00 -12.28 9.52
N ALA A 352 -13.79 -11.52 10.30
CA ALA A 352 -14.10 -11.84 11.68
C ALA A 352 -14.97 -13.10 11.83
N LEU A 353 -16.02 -13.24 11.01
CA LEU A 353 -16.89 -14.43 11.01
C LEU A 353 -16.14 -15.71 10.66
N ARG A 354 -15.10 -15.61 9.83
CA ARG A 354 -14.21 -16.73 9.50
C ARG A 354 -13.09 -16.96 10.51
N GLY A 355 -12.98 -16.14 11.55
CA GLY A 355 -11.93 -16.24 12.56
C GLY A 355 -10.52 -16.04 12.00
N LYS A 356 -10.38 -15.31 10.88
CA LYS A 356 -9.10 -15.14 10.20
C LYS A 356 -8.18 -14.19 10.97
N GLN A 357 -6.88 -14.49 10.96
CA GLN A 357 -5.85 -13.60 11.50
C GLN A 357 -5.40 -12.53 10.51
N SER A 358 -5.44 -12.84 9.21
CA SER A 358 -5.06 -11.91 8.16
C SER A 358 -5.94 -12.07 6.91
N GLY A 359 -6.12 -10.95 6.21
CA GLY A 359 -6.89 -10.90 4.96
C GLY A 359 -6.37 -9.82 4.02
N ALA A 360 -6.58 -10.02 2.73
CA ALA A 360 -6.32 -9.03 1.70
C ALA A 360 -7.62 -8.76 0.96
N LYS A 361 -7.94 -7.48 0.75
CA LYS A 361 -8.90 -7.12 -0.28
C LYS A 361 -8.15 -6.92 -1.59
N VAL A 362 -8.65 -7.54 -2.65
CA VAL A 362 -8.13 -7.47 -4.01
C VAL A 362 -9.19 -6.92 -4.95
N ILE A 363 -8.79 -6.58 -6.16
CA ILE A 363 -9.72 -6.33 -7.27
C ILE A 363 -9.30 -7.17 -8.46
N GLU A 364 -10.21 -7.36 -9.40
CA GLU A 364 -9.88 -8.00 -10.67
C GLU A 364 -8.88 -7.14 -11.47
N LYS A 365 -7.76 -7.74 -11.84
CA LYS A 365 -6.82 -7.24 -12.85
C LYS A 365 -7.37 -7.56 -14.24
N THR A 366 -7.76 -6.54 -14.98
CA THR A 366 -8.41 -6.70 -16.30
C THR A 366 -7.45 -6.54 -17.48
N SER A 367 -6.28 -5.93 -17.25
CA SER A 367 -5.25 -5.72 -18.27
C SER A 367 -3.90 -6.26 -17.78
N PRO A 368 -3.17 -7.04 -18.59
CA PRO A 368 -1.81 -7.44 -18.28
C PRO A 368 -0.91 -6.24 -17.94
N ASP A 369 -1.05 -5.15 -18.70
CA ASP A 369 -0.23 -3.93 -18.57
C ASP A 369 -0.54 -3.08 -17.33
N GLU A 370 -1.58 -3.42 -16.57
CA GLU A 370 -1.86 -2.74 -15.31
C GLU A 370 -0.72 -2.97 -14.32
N LYS A 371 -0.09 -1.86 -13.88
CA LYS A 371 1.07 -1.84 -12.97
C LYS A 371 0.65 -2.03 -11.51
N VAL A 372 0.08 -3.19 -11.25
CA VAL A 372 -0.34 -3.62 -9.92
C VAL A 372 0.25 -5.00 -9.62
N GLY A 373 0.74 -5.17 -8.39
CA GLY A 373 1.20 -6.47 -7.93
C GLY A 373 0.02 -7.45 -7.84
N VAL A 374 0.29 -8.74 -8.05
CA VAL A 374 -0.74 -9.78 -8.02
C VAL A 374 -0.46 -10.80 -6.92
N PHE A 375 -1.50 -11.24 -6.23
CA PHE A 375 -1.40 -12.34 -5.29
C PHE A 375 -1.21 -13.67 -6.04
N ALA A 376 -0.22 -14.43 -5.60
CA ALA A 376 0.10 -15.75 -6.12
C ALA A 376 0.57 -16.68 -4.99
N ARG A 377 0.50 -17.98 -5.25
CA ARG A 377 0.98 -19.02 -4.35
C ARG A 377 2.32 -19.51 -4.85
N GLU A 378 3.34 -19.48 -4.01
CA GLU A 378 4.62 -20.12 -4.27
C GLU A 378 4.64 -21.49 -3.58
N VAL A 379 4.76 -22.56 -4.38
CA VAL A 379 4.79 -23.93 -3.91
C VAL A 379 6.19 -24.49 -4.07
N ALA A 380 6.80 -24.94 -2.97
CA ALA A 380 8.08 -25.64 -2.99
C ALA A 380 7.84 -27.15 -3.05
N TYR A 381 8.35 -27.80 -4.10
CA TYR A 381 8.32 -29.26 -4.20
C TYR A 381 9.61 -29.85 -3.62
N SER A 382 9.47 -30.81 -2.72
CA SER A 382 10.56 -31.75 -2.42
C SER A 382 10.68 -32.70 -3.61
N ASN A 383 11.85 -32.73 -4.25
CA ASN A 383 12.13 -33.75 -5.26
C ASN A 383 12.08 -35.13 -4.57
N ILE A 384 10.94 -35.80 -4.63
CA ILE A 384 10.83 -37.24 -4.42
C ILE A 384 10.34 -37.78 -5.75
N ASP A 385 11.28 -38.43 -6.42
CA ASP A 385 11.21 -39.29 -7.59
C ASP A 385 10.71 -38.67 -8.91
N GLY A 386 11.71 -38.35 -9.75
CA GLY A 386 11.51 -38.36 -11.18
C GLY A 386 11.17 -39.77 -11.64
N GLY A 387 9.98 -39.90 -12.22
CA GLY A 387 9.67 -40.92 -13.20
C GLY A 387 8.98 -40.19 -14.34
N ASP A 388 9.64 -40.12 -15.50
CA ASP A 388 8.97 -39.84 -16.76
C ASP A 388 7.89 -40.91 -16.94
N GLY A 389 6.66 -40.56 -16.58
CA GLY A 389 5.48 -41.38 -16.83
C GLY A 389 5.07 -41.17 -18.28
N ASP A 390 5.70 -41.92 -19.16
CA ASP A 390 5.20 -42.18 -20.51
C ASP A 390 3.75 -42.69 -20.40
N TYR A 391 2.79 -41.86 -20.81
CA TYR A 391 1.38 -42.22 -20.86
C TYR A 391 1.18 -43.15 -22.06
N THR A 392 1.38 -44.45 -21.87
CA THR A 392 0.85 -45.43 -22.82
C THR A 392 -0.64 -45.63 -22.51
N GLU A 393 -1.51 -45.07 -23.35
CA GLU A 393 -2.92 -45.44 -23.41
C GLU A 393 -3.04 -46.96 -23.64
N LYS A 394 -3.72 -47.64 -22.72
CA LYS A 394 -4.30 -48.95 -23.01
C LYS A 394 -5.81 -48.80 -22.95
N GLU A 395 -6.44 -48.92 -24.11
CA GLU A 395 -7.85 -49.23 -24.23
C GLU A 395 -8.09 -50.62 -23.63
N ASP A 396 -8.85 -50.70 -22.55
CA ASP A 396 -9.48 -51.94 -22.12
C ASP A 396 -11.00 -51.81 -22.29
N THR A 397 -11.51 -52.72 -23.11
CA THR A 397 -12.91 -52.94 -23.40
C THR A 397 -13.59 -53.71 -22.25
N ASP A 398 -14.84 -53.33 -21.99
CA ASP A 398 -15.90 -54.13 -21.36
C ASP A 398 -16.01 -54.23 -19.82
N GLY A 399 -17.26 -54.06 -19.36
CA GLY A 399 -17.84 -54.83 -18.24
C GLY A 399 -17.56 -54.43 -16.77
N GLY A 400 -18.42 -53.56 -16.20
CA GLY A 400 -19.11 -53.83 -14.93
C GLY A 400 -18.36 -53.82 -13.56
N ARG A 401 -18.83 -52.88 -12.72
CA ARG A 401 -19.04 -52.97 -11.24
C ARG A 401 -17.84 -52.77 -10.27
N ARG A 402 -17.90 -51.61 -9.60
CA ARG A 402 -17.45 -51.24 -8.22
C ARG A 402 -16.36 -52.10 -7.56
N LYS A 403 -15.26 -51.45 -7.13
CA LYS A 403 -14.60 -51.71 -5.84
C LYS A 403 -13.77 -50.50 -5.35
N SER A 404 -13.82 -50.34 -4.04
CA SER A 404 -13.23 -49.33 -3.17
C SER A 404 -11.70 -49.22 -3.25
N ALA A 405 -11.18 -48.00 -3.26
CA ALA A 405 -9.77 -47.73 -2.97
C ALA A 405 -9.61 -47.26 -1.52
N LEU A 406 -8.89 -48.06 -0.73
CA LEU A 406 -8.37 -47.69 0.58
C LEU A 406 -7.39 -46.53 0.43
N SER A 407 -7.56 -45.53 1.27
CA SER A 407 -6.59 -44.47 1.51
C SER A 407 -5.31 -45.03 2.14
N SER A 408 -4.18 -44.85 1.47
CA SER A 408 -2.88 -44.79 2.14
C SER A 408 -2.27 -43.43 1.81
N SER A 409 -2.34 -42.53 2.78
CA SER A 409 -1.80 -41.18 2.74
C SER A 409 -0.29 -41.23 2.99
N SER A 410 0.51 -41.11 1.94
CA SER A 410 1.87 -40.59 2.04
C SER A 410 1.80 -39.08 1.87
N SER A 411 1.82 -38.36 2.99
CA SER A 411 1.83 -36.91 3.04
C SER A 411 3.19 -36.38 2.56
N SER A 412 3.30 -36.05 1.27
CA SER A 412 4.36 -35.16 0.80
C SER A 412 4.09 -33.76 1.37
N SER A 413 4.94 -33.30 2.30
CA SER A 413 4.80 -31.96 2.87
C SER A 413 5.27 -30.92 1.85
N SER A 414 4.34 -30.45 0.99
CA SER A 414 4.56 -29.28 0.16
C SER A 414 4.39 -28.01 1.01
N SER A 415 5.47 -27.25 1.18
CA SER A 415 5.38 -25.93 1.82
C SER A 415 4.88 -24.95 0.77
N SER A 416 3.70 -24.38 0.99
CA SER A 416 3.15 -23.31 0.13
C SER A 416 3.08 -22.01 0.92
N ARG A 417 3.48 -20.89 0.28
CA ARG A 417 3.38 -19.55 0.85
C ARG A 417 2.70 -18.61 -0.12
N ILE A 418 1.98 -17.61 0.40
CA ILE A 418 1.41 -16.54 -0.41
C ILE A 418 2.51 -15.49 -0.66
N ARG A 419 2.68 -15.11 -1.92
CA ARG A 419 3.52 -13.99 -2.35
C ARG A 419 2.65 -12.97 -3.08
N VAL A 420 3.03 -11.70 -2.98
CA VAL A 420 2.64 -10.71 -3.98
C VAL A 420 3.80 -10.63 -4.98
N LEU A 421 3.46 -10.80 -6.25
CA LEU A 421 4.41 -10.73 -7.34
C LEU A 421 4.31 -9.36 -8.00
N GLU A 422 5.45 -8.72 -8.16
CA GLU A 422 5.56 -7.57 -9.05
C GLU A 422 5.37 -8.03 -10.50
N TYR A 423 4.88 -7.13 -11.34
CA TYR A 423 4.61 -7.46 -12.75
C TYR A 423 5.84 -8.02 -13.47
N SER A 424 7.03 -7.51 -13.14
CA SER A 424 8.31 -7.97 -13.71
C SER A 424 8.66 -9.42 -13.37
N GLU A 425 8.08 -9.99 -12.30
CA GLU A 425 8.39 -11.33 -11.80
C GLU A 425 7.56 -12.44 -12.48
N ILE A 426 6.46 -12.07 -13.13
CA ILE A 426 5.65 -13.02 -13.89
C ILE A 426 6.30 -13.19 -15.27
N GLU A 427 6.51 -14.43 -15.72
CA GLU A 427 7.03 -14.67 -17.07
C GLU A 427 6.12 -14.05 -18.13
N PRO A 428 6.65 -13.35 -19.14
CA PRO A 428 5.84 -12.71 -20.18
C PRO A 428 4.83 -13.63 -20.85
N SER A 429 5.19 -14.90 -21.09
CA SER A 429 4.29 -15.90 -21.67
C SER A 429 3.10 -16.26 -20.79
N VAL A 430 3.20 -16.03 -19.47
CA VAL A 430 2.17 -16.36 -18.47
C VAL A 430 1.31 -15.14 -18.10
N ARG A 431 1.79 -13.92 -18.42
CA ARG A 431 1.08 -12.66 -18.10
C ARG A 431 -0.25 -12.52 -18.83
N ASP A 432 -0.31 -13.05 -20.05
CA ASP A 432 -1.47 -12.98 -20.93
C ASP A 432 -2.31 -14.26 -20.89
N GLU A 433 -1.89 -15.28 -20.12
CA GLU A 433 -2.66 -16.51 -19.96
C GLU A 433 -4.02 -16.18 -19.32
N ARG A 434 -5.07 -16.68 -19.97
CA ARG A 434 -6.45 -16.54 -19.52
C ARG A 434 -6.95 -17.88 -19.01
N GLU A 435 -7.90 -17.87 -18.09
CA GLU A 435 -8.55 -19.12 -17.68
C GLU A 435 -9.23 -19.78 -18.89
N GLU A 436 -9.02 -21.09 -19.05
CA GLU A 436 -9.84 -21.91 -19.94
C GLU A 436 -11.21 -22.05 -19.29
N VAL A 437 -12.24 -21.51 -19.93
CA VAL A 437 -13.63 -21.67 -19.50
C VAL A 437 -14.23 -22.76 -20.37
N ASP A 438 -14.69 -23.85 -19.75
CA ASP A 438 -15.44 -24.89 -20.44
C ASP A 438 -16.81 -24.31 -20.82
N TYR A 439 -17.09 -24.23 -22.13
CA TYR A 439 -18.15 -23.38 -22.70
C TYR A 439 -19.54 -24.06 -22.77
N ASP A 440 -19.82 -25.06 -21.92
CA ASP A 440 -21.08 -25.82 -22.00
C ASP A 440 -22.19 -25.39 -21.01
N GLU A 441 -21.93 -24.52 -20.03
CA GLU A 441 -22.97 -24.09 -19.09
C GLU A 441 -22.80 -22.64 -18.62
N VAL A 442 -23.13 -21.62 -19.44
CA VAL A 442 -23.78 -20.35 -19.01
C VAL A 442 -24.17 -19.55 -20.27
N LEU A 443 -25.44 -19.64 -20.68
CA LEU A 443 -26.10 -18.59 -21.46
C LEU A 443 -27.28 -18.06 -20.63
N PRO A 444 -27.25 -16.81 -20.14
CA PRO A 444 -28.45 -16.16 -19.66
C PRO A 444 -29.25 -15.70 -20.87
N GLY A 445 -30.43 -16.28 -21.04
CA GLY A 445 -31.38 -15.93 -22.08
C GLY A 445 -31.89 -14.50 -21.98
N ASN A 446 -32.25 -13.98 -23.16
CA ASN A 446 -33.19 -12.88 -23.41
C ASN A 446 -32.82 -11.47 -22.89
N MET A 447 -32.16 -10.69 -23.75
CA MET A 447 -32.55 -9.28 -23.96
C MET A 447 -32.84 -9.08 -25.46
N ARG A 448 -34.14 -9.06 -25.80
CA ARG A 448 -34.63 -8.47 -27.04
C ARG A 448 -34.39 -6.96 -26.96
N THR A 449 -33.65 -6.42 -27.92
CA THR A 449 -33.52 -4.98 -28.13
C THR A 449 -34.83 -4.46 -28.73
N ASP A 450 -35.43 -3.49 -28.07
CA ASP A 450 -36.58 -2.74 -28.60
C ASP A 450 -36.03 -1.68 -29.58
N ASP A 451 -36.44 -1.78 -30.83
CA ASP A 451 -36.06 -0.91 -31.94
C ASP A 451 -36.84 0.42 -31.86
N SER A 452 -36.26 1.45 -31.25
CA SER A 452 -36.49 2.88 -31.61
C SER A 452 -35.83 3.85 -30.63
N ASN A 453 -34.53 4.09 -30.78
CA ASN A 453 -33.96 5.42 -30.51
C ASN A 453 -32.59 5.54 -31.16
N ASP A 454 -32.36 6.67 -31.83
CA ASP A 454 -31.17 7.02 -32.59
C ASP A 454 -29.84 6.66 -31.87
N PRO A 455 -29.10 5.63 -32.36
CA PRO A 455 -27.86 5.16 -31.76
C PRO A 455 -26.74 6.21 -31.73
N SER A 456 -26.82 7.25 -32.56
CA SER A 456 -25.74 8.22 -32.73
C SER A 456 -25.57 9.20 -31.55
N SER A 457 -26.60 9.34 -30.72
CA SER A 457 -26.62 10.19 -29.53
C SER A 457 -26.18 9.45 -28.26
N ILE A 458 -26.55 8.16 -28.12
CA ILE A 458 -26.16 7.29 -27.00
C ILE A 458 -24.68 6.89 -27.11
N ILE A 459 -24.20 6.57 -28.32
CA ILE A 459 -22.79 6.19 -28.57
C ILE A 459 -21.81 7.35 -28.28
N LYS A 460 -22.26 8.61 -28.40
CA LYS A 460 -21.45 9.78 -28.04
C LYS A 460 -21.45 10.10 -26.55
N ILE A 461 -22.36 9.56 -25.74
CA ILE A 461 -22.30 9.70 -24.27
C ILE A 461 -21.51 8.52 -23.69
N GLU A 462 -21.70 7.30 -24.24
CA GLU A 462 -21.00 6.10 -23.78
C GLU A 462 -19.50 6.11 -24.03
N LYS A 463 -19.00 6.74 -25.11
CA LYS A 463 -17.55 6.80 -25.37
C LYS A 463 -16.81 7.72 -24.37
N TYR A 464 -17.51 8.66 -23.74
CA TYR A 464 -16.92 9.67 -22.83
C TYR A 464 -17.32 9.49 -21.36
N ASN A 465 -18.38 8.72 -21.08
CA ASN A 465 -18.69 8.12 -19.79
C ASN A 465 -18.13 6.69 -19.67
N ARG A 466 -17.23 6.26 -20.57
CA ARG A 466 -16.52 5.00 -20.33
C ARG A 466 -15.76 5.16 -19.01
N PRO A 467 -15.95 4.22 -18.09
CA PRO A 467 -15.15 4.21 -16.89
C PRO A 467 -13.66 4.27 -17.26
N PRO A 468 -12.82 5.14 -16.64
CA PRO A 468 -11.40 5.26 -16.98
C PRO A 468 -10.60 3.95 -16.87
N TRP A 469 -11.17 2.88 -16.32
CA TRP A 469 -10.56 1.57 -16.14
C TRP A 469 -10.92 0.53 -17.21
N ASN A 470 -11.74 0.87 -18.21
CA ASN A 470 -12.08 -0.06 -19.29
C ASN A 470 -10.90 -0.23 -20.28
N HIS A 471 -9.86 -0.93 -19.83
CA HIS A 471 -9.06 -1.73 -20.73
C HIS A 471 -9.97 -2.81 -21.28
N PHE A 472 -10.29 -2.72 -22.56
CA PHE A 472 -11.19 -3.64 -23.24
C PHE A 472 -10.65 -5.06 -23.08
N ASN A 473 -11.43 -5.98 -22.47
CA ASN A 473 -11.14 -7.40 -22.47
C ASN A 473 -11.73 -7.99 -23.77
N PRO A 474 -10.93 -8.24 -24.82
CA PRO A 474 -11.46 -8.61 -26.14
C PRO A 474 -12.20 -9.96 -26.14
N ASP A 475 -11.86 -10.84 -25.18
CA ASP A 475 -12.39 -12.21 -25.12
C ASP A 475 -13.32 -12.44 -23.91
N ASN A 476 -13.53 -11.41 -23.07
CA ASN A 476 -14.26 -11.49 -21.81
C ASN A 476 -13.79 -12.59 -20.83
N ARG A 477 -12.59 -13.15 -21.03
CA ARG A 477 -11.98 -14.17 -20.16
C ARG A 477 -11.04 -13.53 -19.13
N PRO A 478 -11.14 -13.89 -17.85
CA PRO A 478 -10.28 -13.32 -16.81
C PRO A 478 -8.82 -13.75 -16.99
N LEU A 479 -7.89 -12.91 -16.53
CA LEU A 479 -6.47 -13.27 -16.48
C LEU A 479 -6.26 -14.40 -15.45
N ARG A 480 -5.30 -15.29 -15.73
CA ARG A 480 -4.91 -16.35 -14.80
C ARG A 480 -4.40 -15.77 -13.48
N PHE A 481 -3.63 -14.68 -13.53
CA PHE A 481 -3.16 -13.93 -12.36
C PHE A 481 -3.94 -12.63 -12.21
N ARG A 482 -5.18 -12.73 -11.69
CA ARG A 482 -6.10 -11.58 -11.61
C ARG A 482 -6.25 -10.91 -10.25
N CYS A 483 -5.82 -11.54 -9.16
CA CYS A 483 -5.99 -10.98 -7.80
C CYS A 483 -5.05 -9.78 -7.57
N ALA A 484 -5.43 -8.58 -8.00
CA ALA A 484 -4.62 -7.38 -7.90
C ALA A 484 -4.55 -6.87 -6.46
N ASN A 485 -3.35 -6.64 -5.97
CA ASN A 485 -3.11 -6.06 -4.66
C ASN A 485 -3.38 -4.55 -4.65
N VAL A 486 -4.43 -4.15 -3.94
CA VAL A 486 -4.83 -2.73 -3.80
C VAL A 486 -4.36 -2.10 -2.48
N ALA A 487 -3.46 -2.77 -1.75
CA ALA A 487 -2.95 -2.35 -0.45
C ALA A 487 -4.05 -2.09 0.59
N ILE A 488 -5.03 -2.99 0.64
CA ILE A 488 -6.11 -3.02 1.62
C ILE A 488 -6.03 -4.34 2.37
N HIS A 489 -5.77 -4.29 3.67
CA HIS A 489 -5.46 -5.46 4.48
C HIS A 489 -6.31 -5.48 5.76
N TYR A 490 -6.67 -6.68 6.17
CA TYR A 490 -7.21 -6.94 7.49
C TYR A 490 -6.15 -7.68 8.31
N PHE A 491 -5.94 -7.26 9.56
CA PHE A 491 -5.12 -7.99 10.51
C PHE A 491 -5.80 -8.06 11.88
N SER A 492 -5.72 -9.21 12.54
CA SER A 492 -6.03 -9.29 13.97
C SER A 492 -4.91 -8.62 14.77
N LEU A 493 -5.25 -8.10 15.95
CA LEU A 493 -4.25 -7.52 16.85
C LEU A 493 -3.17 -8.55 17.24
N ASP A 494 -3.58 -9.80 17.47
CA ASP A 494 -2.67 -10.89 17.84
C ASP A 494 -1.66 -11.19 16.72
N PHE A 495 -2.11 -11.14 15.47
CA PHE A 495 -1.24 -11.26 14.29
C PHE A 495 -0.24 -10.09 14.20
N LEU A 496 -0.69 -8.85 14.45
CA LEU A 496 0.22 -7.70 14.46
C LEU A 496 1.29 -7.81 15.55
N TYR A 497 0.96 -8.27 16.76
CA TYR A 497 1.96 -8.55 17.80
C TYR A 497 2.99 -9.58 17.36
N LYS A 498 2.53 -10.69 16.76
CA LYS A 498 3.41 -11.75 16.24
C LYS A 498 4.39 -11.19 15.21
N VAL A 499 3.88 -10.53 14.17
CA VAL A 499 4.71 -10.02 13.07
C VAL A 499 5.62 -8.89 13.55
N ALA A 500 5.14 -8.00 14.43
CA ALA A 500 5.97 -6.96 15.02
C ALA A 500 7.12 -7.52 15.86
N GLY A 501 6.88 -8.59 16.61
CA GLY A 501 7.92 -9.33 17.33
C GLY A 501 8.98 -9.90 16.38
N ILE A 502 8.56 -10.51 15.27
CA ILE A 502 9.46 -11.04 14.23
C ILE A 502 10.24 -9.91 13.56
N ALA A 503 9.57 -8.82 13.18
CA ALA A 503 10.19 -7.66 12.52
C ALA A 503 11.20 -6.94 13.43
N ASN A 504 10.99 -6.97 14.75
CA ASN A 504 11.89 -6.36 15.73
C ASN A 504 13.01 -7.31 16.19
N ALA A 505 12.89 -8.62 15.95
CA ALA A 505 13.91 -9.59 16.32
C ALA A 505 15.21 -9.29 15.53
N ARG A 506 16.28 -8.95 16.27
CA ARG A 506 17.59 -8.64 15.70
C ARG A 506 18.16 -9.89 15.03
N SER A 507 18.34 -9.87 13.70
CA SER A 507 18.99 -10.96 12.94
C SER A 507 20.52 -10.96 13.08
N SER A 508 21.06 -10.38 14.16
CA SER A 508 22.49 -10.06 14.37
C SER A 508 23.45 -11.25 14.48
N SER A 509 23.07 -12.45 14.06
CA SER A 509 24.01 -13.58 14.14
C SER A 509 23.99 -14.55 12.97
N GLY A 510 23.06 -14.46 12.01
CA GLY A 510 22.87 -15.55 11.05
C GLY A 510 22.71 -16.93 11.71
N LYS A 511 22.45 -16.96 13.02
CA LYS A 511 22.21 -18.15 13.80
C LYS A 511 20.70 -18.28 13.83
N LYS A 512 20.20 -19.38 13.27
CA LYS A 512 18.81 -19.84 13.42
C LYS A 512 18.35 -19.48 14.84
N ILE A 513 17.24 -18.77 14.98
CA ILE A 513 16.49 -18.81 16.24
C ILE A 513 15.92 -20.23 16.26
N VAL A 514 16.70 -21.17 16.80
CA VAL A 514 16.24 -22.52 17.07
C VAL A 514 15.32 -22.38 18.27
N ASN A 515 14.01 -22.29 18.03
CA ASN A 515 13.07 -22.79 19.01
C ASN A 515 13.11 -24.31 18.89
N ASP A 516 13.40 -25.02 19.97
CA ASP A 516 13.57 -26.49 20.03
C ASP A 516 12.29 -27.31 19.75
N GLN A 517 11.27 -26.69 19.15
CA GLN A 517 10.08 -27.33 18.63
C GLN A 517 9.70 -26.61 17.33
N ASP A 518 9.70 -27.37 16.23
CA ASP A 518 9.42 -26.97 14.85
C ASP A 518 10.57 -26.30 14.07
N ASP A 519 11.14 -27.12 13.19
CA ASP A 519 12.22 -26.83 12.25
C ASP A 519 11.71 -25.93 11.09
N GLN A 520 11.19 -24.74 11.41
CA GLN A 520 10.87 -23.70 10.42
C GLN A 520 11.86 -22.54 10.55
N ASP A 521 12.60 -22.31 9.47
CA ASP A 521 13.52 -21.19 9.30
C ASP A 521 12.85 -19.86 9.69
N SER A 522 13.17 -19.33 10.87
CA SER A 522 12.63 -18.08 11.38
C SER A 522 13.30 -16.88 10.68
N PHE A 523 12.81 -16.52 9.50
CA PHE A 523 13.32 -15.38 8.74
C PHE A 523 12.83 -14.05 9.35
N ALA A 524 13.77 -13.12 9.58
CA ALA A 524 13.43 -11.71 9.76
C ALA A 524 12.72 -11.19 8.50
N MET A 525 11.84 -10.19 8.65
CA MET A 525 11.19 -9.52 7.51
C MET A 525 12.24 -9.12 6.46
N GLU A 526 11.97 -9.45 5.19
CA GLU A 526 12.90 -9.20 4.09
C GLU A 526 12.84 -7.74 3.64
N TYR A 527 14.00 -7.23 3.20
CA TYR A 527 14.09 -5.95 2.51
C TYR A 527 14.27 -6.19 1.01
N HIS A 528 13.54 -5.40 0.23
CA HIS A 528 13.61 -5.38 -1.22
C HIS A 528 14.50 -4.22 -1.69
N VAL A 529 15.13 -4.42 -2.85
CA VAL A 529 16.05 -3.47 -3.46
C VAL A 529 15.30 -2.57 -4.43
N ALA A 530 15.33 -1.26 -4.20
CA ALA A 530 14.84 -0.26 -5.13
C ALA A 530 16.00 0.62 -5.64
N GLU A 531 16.37 0.47 -6.90
CA GLU A 531 17.39 1.29 -7.54
C GLU A 531 16.83 2.66 -7.94
N LYS A 532 17.48 3.74 -7.48
CA LYS A 532 17.09 5.12 -7.81
C LYS A 532 18.33 6.00 -7.96
N ASP A 533 18.24 7.02 -8.79
CA ASP A 533 19.23 8.10 -8.79
C ASP A 533 18.89 9.08 -7.68
N VAL A 534 19.83 9.32 -6.75
CA VAL A 534 19.64 10.21 -5.60
C VAL A 534 20.67 11.33 -5.61
N PRO A 535 20.29 12.58 -5.27
CA PRO A 535 21.26 13.64 -5.01
C PRO A 535 22.26 13.22 -3.93
N CYS A 536 23.53 13.53 -4.12
CA CYS A 536 24.59 13.13 -3.18
C CYS A 536 25.64 14.23 -3.00
N TYR A 537 26.36 14.18 -1.88
CA TYR A 537 27.55 14.98 -1.67
C TYR A 537 28.64 14.61 -2.67
N VAL A 538 29.25 15.62 -3.30
CA VAL A 538 30.48 15.49 -4.07
C VAL A 538 31.39 16.66 -3.70
N GLU A 539 32.63 16.36 -3.35
CA GLU A 539 33.62 17.38 -2.99
C GLU A 539 33.80 18.38 -4.13
N GLY A 540 33.66 19.68 -3.83
CA GLY A 540 33.73 20.77 -4.80
C GLY A 540 32.44 21.02 -5.62
N ASP A 541 31.37 20.22 -5.47
CA ASP A 541 30.06 20.47 -6.09
C ASP A 541 29.20 21.41 -5.23
N THR A 542 29.48 22.71 -5.34
CA THR A 542 28.78 23.76 -4.57
C THR A 542 27.30 23.92 -4.94
N GLU A 543 26.89 23.40 -6.10
CA GLU A 543 25.55 23.60 -6.64
C GLU A 543 24.60 22.42 -6.36
N LYS A 544 25.06 21.39 -5.64
CA LYS A 544 24.23 20.24 -5.21
C LYS A 544 23.53 19.54 -6.39
N ARG A 545 24.16 19.51 -7.58
CA ARG A 545 23.54 19.03 -8.83
C ARG A 545 23.81 17.57 -9.13
N ARG A 546 24.79 16.94 -8.46
CA ARG A 546 25.18 15.57 -8.76
C ARG A 546 24.27 14.54 -8.10
N THR A 547 23.98 13.50 -8.87
CA THR A 547 23.26 12.31 -8.43
C THR A 547 24.14 11.07 -8.54
N LYS A 548 23.93 10.09 -7.65
CA LYS A 548 24.56 8.77 -7.72
C LYS A 548 23.48 7.68 -7.84
N LYS A 549 23.80 6.61 -8.56
CA LYS A 549 23.02 5.37 -8.53
C LYS A 549 23.01 4.82 -7.10
N ALA A 550 21.83 4.59 -6.58
CA ALA A 550 21.63 4.25 -5.18
C ALA A 550 20.62 3.12 -5.00
N ILE A 551 20.81 2.39 -3.93
CA ILE A 551 19.96 1.31 -3.44
C ILE A 551 19.20 1.82 -2.22
N LYS A 552 17.88 1.82 -2.33
CA LYS A 552 16.97 1.99 -1.19
C LYS A 552 16.44 0.62 -0.76
N LEU A 553 16.42 0.40 0.55
CA LEU A 553 15.82 -0.78 1.15
C LEU A 553 14.36 -0.48 1.47
N GLU A 554 13.44 -1.28 0.93
CA GLU A 554 12.00 -1.14 1.17
C GLU A 554 11.46 -2.49 1.68
N SER A 555 10.80 -2.49 2.83
CA SER A 555 10.03 -3.64 3.33
C SER A 555 8.57 -3.49 2.91
N PHE A 556 7.87 -4.61 2.67
CA PHE A 556 6.48 -4.57 2.25
C PHE A 556 5.50 -5.15 3.28
N ILE A 557 4.37 -4.49 3.47
CA ILE A 557 3.33 -4.89 4.41
C ILE A 557 2.82 -6.31 4.14
N PHE A 558 2.69 -6.69 2.87
CA PHE A 558 2.17 -7.98 2.47
C PHE A 558 3.16 -9.15 2.65
N ASP A 559 4.46 -8.88 2.87
CA ASP A 559 5.41 -9.95 3.18
C ASP A 559 5.11 -10.64 4.52
N ALA A 560 4.30 -10.00 5.36
CA ALA A 560 3.85 -10.59 6.62
C ALA A 560 2.93 -11.81 6.43
N TYR A 561 2.29 -11.95 5.27
CA TYR A 561 1.35 -13.03 5.01
C TYR A 561 1.95 -14.43 5.15
N GLN A 562 3.27 -14.56 4.96
CA GLN A 562 3.99 -15.82 5.20
C GLN A 562 3.93 -16.28 6.67
N TYR A 563 3.61 -15.39 7.61
CA TYR A 563 3.51 -15.70 9.04
C TYR A 563 2.07 -15.99 9.50
N SER A 564 1.07 -15.99 8.60
CA SER A 564 -0.31 -16.33 8.95
C SER A 564 -0.47 -17.83 9.11
N SER A 565 -0.78 -18.30 10.33
CA SER A 565 -0.88 -19.74 10.63
C SER A 565 -2.12 -20.42 10.04
N ASP A 566 -3.16 -19.64 9.74
CA ASP A 566 -4.46 -20.06 9.22
C ASP A 566 -4.65 -19.69 7.73
N GLY A 567 -3.54 -19.34 7.05
CA GLY A 567 -3.56 -18.77 5.71
C GLY A 567 -4.11 -17.34 5.67
N VAL A 568 -4.11 -16.76 4.48
CA VAL A 568 -4.67 -15.42 4.23
C VAL A 568 -5.99 -15.58 3.52
N THR A 569 -7.00 -14.83 3.94
CA THR A 569 -8.25 -14.78 3.16
C THR A 569 -8.19 -13.69 2.09
N ILE A 570 -8.64 -14.02 0.88
CA ILE A 570 -8.67 -13.12 -0.27
C ILE A 570 -10.12 -12.73 -0.56
N PHE A 571 -10.42 -11.45 -0.35
CA PHE A 571 -11.74 -10.87 -0.60
C PHE A 571 -11.66 -10.02 -1.88
N GLU A 572 -12.32 -10.42 -2.95
CA GLU A 572 -12.38 -9.60 -4.17
C GLU A 572 -13.48 -8.54 -4.05
N GLY A 573 -13.08 -7.28 -3.99
CA GLY A 573 -13.96 -6.11 -3.97
C GLY A 573 -14.29 -5.61 -5.37
N GLU A 574 -15.10 -4.55 -5.43
CA GLU A 574 -15.45 -3.91 -6.70
C GLU A 574 -14.53 -2.71 -6.94
N ARG A 575 -13.74 -2.73 -8.03
CA ARG A 575 -12.81 -1.63 -8.39
C ARG A 575 -13.44 -0.25 -8.27
N LYS A 576 -14.66 -0.08 -8.79
CA LYS A 576 -15.39 1.20 -8.79
C LYS A 576 -15.78 1.68 -7.38
N LEU A 577 -15.81 0.82 -6.38
CA LEU A 577 -16.16 1.16 -5.00
C LEU A 577 -14.93 1.16 -4.08
N ASP A 578 -13.94 0.35 -4.39
CA ASP A 578 -12.83 0.07 -3.49
C ASP A 578 -11.49 0.69 -3.93
N PHE A 579 -11.31 1.10 -5.19
CA PHE A 579 -9.97 1.45 -5.69
C PHE A 579 -9.91 2.61 -6.70
N ALA A 580 -9.42 3.76 -6.22
CA ALA A 580 -9.07 4.94 -7.01
C ALA A 580 -7.74 5.54 -6.52
N PRO A 581 -6.59 4.94 -6.86
CA PRO A 581 -5.29 5.40 -6.40
C PRO A 581 -4.90 6.73 -7.07
N VAL A 582 -4.13 7.56 -6.35
CA VAL A 582 -3.55 8.82 -6.83
C VAL A 582 -2.03 8.74 -6.74
N LYS A 583 -1.35 8.14 -7.70
CA LYS A 583 0.10 7.86 -7.69
C LYS A 583 0.94 8.81 -8.55
N GLN A 584 0.35 9.44 -9.55
CA GLN A 584 1.04 10.30 -10.52
C GLN A 584 0.24 11.56 -10.87
N ALA A 585 0.91 12.58 -11.39
CA ALA A 585 0.29 13.88 -11.64
C ALA A 585 -0.84 13.85 -12.70
N THR A 586 -0.71 13.01 -13.73
CA THR A 586 -1.62 12.96 -14.89
C THR A 586 -1.79 11.53 -15.42
N GLY A 587 -2.86 11.27 -16.16
CA GLY A 587 -3.14 9.96 -16.77
C GLY A 587 -3.84 8.99 -15.81
N ASP A 588 -3.56 7.70 -15.92
CA ASP A 588 -4.07 6.70 -14.97
C ASP A 588 -3.54 6.98 -13.56
N ASP A 589 -4.22 6.51 -12.53
CA ASP A 589 -3.84 6.73 -11.13
C ASP A 589 -3.48 8.20 -10.79
N SER A 590 -4.23 9.17 -11.32
CA SER A 590 -4.00 10.60 -11.14
C SER A 590 -5.16 11.27 -10.40
N PRO A 591 -5.00 12.51 -9.91
CA PRO A 591 -6.10 13.26 -9.32
C PRO A 591 -7.33 13.34 -10.25
N GLU A 592 -7.09 13.45 -11.56
CA GLU A 592 -8.13 13.51 -12.58
C GLU A 592 -8.87 12.17 -12.73
N SER A 593 -8.16 11.05 -12.81
CA SER A 593 -8.81 9.74 -12.91
C SER A 593 -9.57 9.40 -11.63
N ALA A 594 -9.02 9.73 -10.45
CA ALA A 594 -9.66 9.51 -9.16
C ALA A 594 -10.94 10.35 -8.96
N ARG A 595 -10.92 11.66 -9.23
CA ARG A 595 -12.13 12.49 -9.08
C ARG A 595 -13.22 12.12 -10.08
N ARG A 596 -12.85 11.68 -11.29
CA ARG A 596 -13.80 11.17 -12.29
C ARG A 596 -14.45 9.86 -11.84
N MET A 597 -13.67 8.95 -11.27
CA MET A 597 -14.17 7.71 -10.69
C MET A 597 -15.19 7.99 -9.58
N ILE A 598 -14.82 8.84 -8.61
CA ILE A 598 -15.71 9.24 -7.51
C ILE A 598 -16.99 9.87 -8.06
N SER A 599 -16.86 10.83 -8.98
CA SER A 599 -18.03 11.50 -9.56
C SER A 599 -18.91 10.55 -10.35
N PHE A 600 -18.34 9.58 -11.06
CA PHE A 600 -19.09 8.55 -11.76
C PHE A 600 -19.93 7.73 -10.76
N VAL A 601 -19.29 7.20 -9.71
CA VAL A 601 -19.97 6.42 -8.66
C VAL A 601 -21.11 7.22 -8.02
N HIS A 602 -20.84 8.46 -7.61
CA HIS A 602 -21.84 9.33 -7.00
C HIS A 602 -23.00 9.64 -7.95
N SER A 603 -22.73 9.83 -9.25
CA SER A 603 -23.80 10.00 -10.25
C SER A 603 -24.70 8.76 -10.35
N THR A 604 -24.14 7.56 -10.20
CA THR A 604 -24.96 6.33 -10.18
C THR A 604 -25.85 6.26 -8.94
N TRP A 605 -25.35 6.70 -7.77
CA TRP A 605 -26.15 6.76 -6.55
C TRP A 605 -27.31 7.74 -6.67
N ILE A 606 -27.03 8.94 -7.20
CA ILE A 606 -28.05 9.96 -7.46
C ILE A 606 -29.14 9.40 -8.39
N THR A 607 -28.72 8.77 -9.50
CA THR A 607 -29.66 8.22 -10.50
C THR A 607 -30.49 7.07 -9.93
N LYS A 608 -29.88 6.16 -9.16
CA LYS A 608 -30.60 5.07 -8.47
C LYS A 608 -31.65 5.60 -7.48
N ASN A 609 -31.41 6.77 -6.89
CA ASN A 609 -32.34 7.47 -6.00
C ASN A 609 -33.23 8.49 -6.74
N ARG A 610 -33.46 8.30 -8.05
CA ARG A 610 -34.35 9.11 -8.91
C ARG A 610 -33.95 10.57 -9.12
N GLY A 611 -32.75 10.96 -8.72
CA GLY A 611 -32.17 12.25 -9.10
C GLY A 611 -31.68 12.26 -10.55
N ARG A 612 -31.54 13.45 -11.14
CA ARG A 612 -31.02 13.66 -12.49
C ARG A 612 -29.76 14.52 -12.44
N VAL A 613 -28.68 14.06 -13.08
CA VAL A 613 -27.43 14.83 -13.15
C VAL A 613 -27.37 15.65 -14.44
N GLN A 614 -27.24 16.97 -14.32
CA GLN A 614 -27.08 17.89 -15.45
C GLN A 614 -25.61 18.14 -15.75
N TRP A 615 -25.07 17.46 -16.76
CA TRP A 615 -23.65 17.52 -17.11
C TRP A 615 -23.22 18.83 -17.81
N GLY A 616 -24.11 19.47 -18.56
CA GLY A 616 -23.88 20.80 -19.17
C GLY A 616 -22.65 20.91 -20.09
N GLY A 617 -22.12 19.80 -20.62
CA GLY A 617 -20.93 19.74 -21.48
C GLY A 617 -19.81 18.84 -20.94
N TYR A 618 -18.59 18.98 -21.48
CA TYR A 618 -17.41 18.21 -21.04
C TYR A 618 -16.91 18.63 -19.66
N GLY A 619 -16.60 17.65 -18.80
CA GLY A 619 -15.81 17.85 -17.56
C GLY A 619 -16.58 18.24 -16.30
N GLY A 620 -17.92 18.18 -16.29
CA GLY A 620 -18.69 18.36 -15.06
C GLY A 620 -18.45 17.24 -14.05
N LEU A 621 -18.42 17.56 -12.75
CA LEU A 621 -18.32 16.60 -11.66
C LEU A 621 -19.55 16.69 -10.75
N VAL A 622 -19.93 15.60 -10.11
CA VAL A 622 -20.86 15.61 -8.98
C VAL A 622 -20.24 14.88 -7.83
N GLU A 623 -20.55 15.31 -6.62
CA GLU A 623 -20.02 14.74 -5.41
C GLU A 623 -21.13 14.55 -4.39
N VAL A 624 -21.07 13.45 -3.65
CA VAL A 624 -21.86 13.19 -2.46
C VAL A 624 -20.87 13.10 -1.31
N SER A 625 -21.07 13.92 -0.28
CA SER A 625 -20.22 13.85 0.91
C SER A 625 -20.37 12.49 1.59
N PRO A 626 -19.27 11.91 2.10
CA PRO A 626 -19.34 10.70 2.91
C PRO A 626 -20.25 10.84 4.14
N LEU A 627 -20.47 12.05 4.66
CA LEU A 627 -21.38 12.28 5.78
C LEU A 627 -22.86 12.12 5.40
N VAL A 628 -23.19 12.33 4.12
CA VAL A 628 -24.54 12.08 3.58
C VAL A 628 -24.71 10.59 3.34
N SER A 629 -23.80 9.98 2.57
CA SER A 629 -23.90 8.60 2.12
C SER A 629 -22.52 7.98 1.87
N LEU A 630 -22.31 6.73 2.32
CA LEU A 630 -21.08 5.97 2.08
C LEU A 630 -21.13 5.14 0.80
N ARG A 631 -22.28 4.55 0.49
CA ARG A 631 -22.47 3.61 -0.63
C ARG A 631 -23.79 3.83 -1.38
N GLY A 632 -24.39 5.01 -1.23
CA GLY A 632 -25.63 5.41 -1.91
C GLY A 632 -26.90 5.22 -1.08
N GLU A 633 -26.78 4.82 0.18
CA GLU A 633 -27.87 4.80 1.16
C GLU A 633 -28.30 6.22 1.58
N ASN A 634 -29.54 6.38 2.04
CA ASN A 634 -30.08 7.62 2.62
C ASN A 634 -29.99 8.84 1.68
N LEU A 635 -30.27 8.64 0.40
CA LEU A 635 -30.20 9.67 -0.65
C LEU A 635 -31.58 10.11 -1.15
N GLU A 636 -32.61 9.98 -0.34
CA GLU A 636 -33.97 10.44 -0.68
C GLU A 636 -34.01 11.96 -0.92
N ILE A 637 -33.03 12.70 -0.38
CA ILE A 637 -32.87 14.15 -0.59
C ILE A 637 -32.68 14.55 -2.05
N VAL A 638 -32.23 13.63 -2.91
CA VAL A 638 -32.07 13.89 -4.36
C VAL A 638 -33.27 13.42 -5.19
N ASN A 639 -34.30 12.86 -4.56
CA ASN A 639 -35.45 12.31 -5.25
C ASN A 639 -36.12 13.38 -6.12
N ASP A 640 -36.30 13.07 -7.41
CA ASP A 640 -36.86 13.95 -8.43
C ASP A 640 -36.13 15.30 -8.65
N CYS A 641 -34.92 15.47 -8.11
CA CYS A 641 -34.13 16.69 -8.18
C CYS A 641 -33.16 16.71 -9.37
N ASP A 642 -32.93 17.89 -9.94
CA ASP A 642 -31.90 18.13 -10.96
C ASP A 642 -30.61 18.64 -10.29
N VAL A 643 -29.62 17.76 -10.17
CA VAL A 643 -28.29 18.07 -9.63
C VAL A 643 -27.43 18.71 -10.71
N GLN A 644 -27.04 19.97 -10.50
CA GLN A 644 -26.21 20.73 -11.44
C GLN A 644 -24.78 20.19 -11.49
N ARG A 645 -24.08 20.39 -12.60
CA ARG A 645 -22.63 20.11 -12.69
C ARG A 645 -21.84 20.88 -11.63
N ASN A 646 -20.75 20.28 -11.19
CA ASN A 646 -19.84 20.77 -10.15
C ASN A 646 -20.54 21.03 -8.82
N THR A 647 -21.54 20.21 -8.49
CA THR A 647 -22.25 20.26 -7.19
C THR A 647 -21.67 19.22 -6.24
N SER A 648 -21.43 19.62 -4.99
CA SER A 648 -21.28 18.69 -3.87
C SER A 648 -22.57 18.66 -3.05
N ILE A 649 -23.10 17.47 -2.81
CA ILE A 649 -24.23 17.22 -1.92
C ILE A 649 -23.66 16.98 -0.53
N GLU A 650 -23.73 18.00 0.31
CA GLU A 650 -23.22 18.04 1.68
C GLU A 650 -24.34 17.82 2.71
N LEU A 651 -24.00 17.63 3.98
CA LEU A 651 -25.00 17.63 5.05
C LEU A 651 -25.79 18.94 5.06
N GLY A 652 -27.13 18.84 5.14
CA GLY A 652 -28.01 20.00 5.10
C GLY A 652 -28.18 20.63 3.72
N TRP A 653 -27.72 19.97 2.65
CA TRP A 653 -27.98 20.41 1.29
C TRP A 653 -29.48 20.46 1.01
N GLU A 654 -29.96 21.57 0.45
CA GLU A 654 -31.34 21.70 0.01
C GLU A 654 -31.41 21.71 -1.52
N PRO A 655 -32.38 21.01 -2.13
CA PRO A 655 -32.54 21.04 -3.57
C PRO A 655 -32.88 22.46 -4.05
N PRO A 656 -32.42 22.86 -5.26
CA PRO A 656 -32.76 24.17 -5.81
C PRO A 656 -34.28 24.39 -5.82
N SER A 657 -34.71 25.55 -5.35
CA SER A 657 -36.12 25.89 -5.08
C SER A 657 -37.05 25.92 -6.30
N GLU A 658 -36.56 25.69 -7.51
CA GLU A 658 -37.35 25.63 -8.73
C GLU A 658 -36.97 24.39 -9.56
N ARG A 659 -37.98 23.60 -9.93
CA ARG A 659 -37.90 22.69 -11.08
C ARG A 659 -37.60 23.55 -12.31
N GLN A 660 -36.33 23.75 -12.64
CA GLN A 660 -35.94 24.30 -13.93
C GLN A 660 -36.22 23.24 -15.00
N THR A 661 -37.49 23.14 -15.37
CA THR A 661 -37.91 22.42 -16.56
C THR A 661 -37.12 22.99 -17.75
N PRO A 662 -36.45 22.15 -18.58
CA PRO A 662 -35.64 22.63 -19.71
C PRO A 662 -36.41 23.52 -20.71
N TRP A 663 -37.74 23.48 -20.67
CA TRP A 663 -38.64 24.22 -21.55
C TRP A 663 -38.67 25.74 -21.33
N HIS A 664 -38.25 26.25 -20.16
CA HIS A 664 -38.33 27.69 -19.88
C HIS A 664 -37.15 28.53 -20.43
N ARG A 665 -36.07 27.90 -20.93
CA ARG A 665 -34.92 28.64 -21.48
C ARG A 665 -35.01 28.96 -22.97
N TYR A 666 -35.90 28.32 -23.74
CA TYR A 666 -35.88 28.43 -25.21
C TYR A 666 -36.95 29.34 -25.86
N TYR A 667 -37.96 29.83 -25.12
CA TYR A 667 -39.02 30.70 -25.69
C TYR A 667 -39.30 32.00 -24.90
N GLY A 668 -38.35 32.46 -24.08
CA GLY A 668 -38.56 33.61 -23.19
C GLY A 668 -38.09 34.99 -23.68
N LYS A 669 -37.79 35.18 -24.98
CA LYS A 669 -37.41 36.51 -25.53
C LYS A 669 -37.73 36.65 -27.03
N HIS A 670 -38.99 36.61 -27.43
CA HIS A 670 -39.45 37.26 -28.68
C HIS A 670 -40.98 37.43 -28.63
N SER A 671 -41.44 38.38 -27.84
CA SER A 671 -42.82 38.90 -27.94
C SER A 671 -42.90 40.24 -27.20
N SER A 672 -42.25 41.26 -27.78
CA SER A 672 -42.63 42.67 -27.67
C SER A 672 -41.62 43.51 -28.43
N LEU A 673 -41.90 43.80 -29.71
CA LEU A 673 -41.65 45.08 -30.39
C LEU A 673 -41.91 44.92 -31.90
N ALA A 674 -42.93 45.67 -32.36
CA ALA A 674 -43.35 45.97 -33.74
C ALA A 674 -43.95 44.83 -34.58
#